data_AF-A0A560WLJ8-F1
#
_entry.id   AF-A0A560WLJ8-F1
#
_cell.length_a   1.000
_cell.length_b   1.000
_cell.length_c   1.000
_cell.angle_alpha   90.00
_cell.angle_beta   90.00
_cell.angle_gamma   90.00
#
_symmetry.space_group_name_H-M   'P 1'
#
loop_
_entity.id
_entity.type
_entity.pdbx_description
1 polymer ?
#
loop_
_entity_poly.entity_id
_entity_poly.type
_entity_poly.pdbx_seq_one_letter_code
_entity_poly.pdbx_strand_id
1 'polypeptide(L)'
;MSNATAGHLALGPHQVDVDGLTQRYHVHGSGPVCLAVPGGPGVDWASLRTPELEEFLTMVYVEPLGTGDSQRLASHPHGYTRERYTRSLTGLLDRLALPRVFLLGHSHGGFVAQHFALHHPDRLHGLVLYESAPVTGPEHMAEAAARVDGFVRRNQGRPELPSALAALQAVGSSTDDASITAALRGLLPVYFARYWDREDEFRVFRSTVTCTYVSTQHETGEPDVIDDRDALPGLTVPTLVLVGRHDVICGPRWAEELHTLIPGSRLAVLEDSGHLGHVEEPEAFARAVRGFVESTRTEAEPRSGEAVPEELRGLSGPVLMPGTDEYAAECATFNLNLSFRPALVVGAACEDDVRAAVRFAAGRGMPIAVKSSGHQFVSPAEDAVLITTERMKRLTVNGDRRTVSAEAGLRWSEVLPRTADAGLTPVAGSAPEVGVVGYTLGGGQSPLLGRTHGYAADHVRRMNVVTADGELRTVTPDNEPDLFWALLGGKGNFGVVTEIEFDVFPVTRFYGGGIYFAGEDLAAVLEAWRLWRPTVPEEMTTSLGVQRLPDLPALPPPLRGAFVVHVRIGYLGSADDGERLAAPLRAAAPVLLDAVGEKPVTAVGEIHLDPVEPMPYFDRSLALREFPEKAAQALVELVGPGSGCRLANFEIRALGGALDREPPVANAVSMRGIPFVVFGFAVGGDDRADDLRRDLARVVDGLAPWAADRGMVNFLSPDEAADTDGVRAVYGPERYDRLAEVKRRYDPANLFRHNHNVRPA
;
A
#
# COMPACT_ATOMS: atom_id res chain seq x y z
N MET A 1 -22.21 -13.70 -12.16
CA MET A 1 -22.07 -12.57 -11.23
C MET A 1 -22.09 -13.11 -9.81
N SER A 2 -20.95 -13.63 -9.37
CA SER A 2 -20.68 -13.97 -7.97
C SER A 2 -19.46 -13.16 -7.56
N ASN A 3 -19.56 -12.45 -6.44
CA ASN A 3 -18.44 -11.78 -5.79
C ASN A 3 -17.35 -12.82 -5.48
N ALA A 4 -16.19 -12.69 -6.11
CA ALA A 4 -14.99 -13.44 -5.73
C ALA A 4 -14.29 -12.64 -4.63
N THR A 5 -14.45 -13.15 -3.41
CA THR A 5 -13.55 -12.94 -2.27
C THR A 5 -12.09 -13.14 -2.71
N ALA A 6 -11.13 -12.39 -2.15
CA ALA A 6 -9.69 -12.71 -2.25
C ALA A 6 -9.35 -13.98 -1.43
N GLY A 7 -10.06 -15.07 -1.73
CA GLY A 7 -9.90 -16.39 -1.17
C GLY A 7 -9.43 -17.32 -2.28
N HIS A 8 -8.45 -18.16 -1.95
CA HIS A 8 -7.91 -19.28 -2.74
C HIS A 8 -8.41 -19.41 -4.19
N LEU A 9 -7.50 -19.26 -5.16
CA LEU A 9 -7.77 -19.59 -6.56
C LEU A 9 -8.36 -21.00 -6.64
N ALA A 10 -9.52 -21.12 -7.28
CA ALA A 10 -10.19 -22.41 -7.42
C ALA A 10 -9.26 -23.39 -8.16
N LEU A 11 -9.14 -24.62 -7.68
CA LEU A 11 -8.30 -25.64 -8.32
C LEU A 11 -8.91 -26.11 -9.64
N GLY A 12 -8.06 -26.52 -10.57
CA GLY A 12 -8.45 -27.09 -11.86
C GLY A 12 -8.31 -26.12 -13.04
N PRO A 13 -8.96 -26.46 -14.18
CA PRO A 13 -8.84 -25.69 -15.42
C PRO A 13 -9.74 -24.46 -15.42
N HIS A 14 -9.22 -23.35 -15.94
CA HIS A 14 -9.91 -22.08 -16.05
C HIS A 14 -9.65 -21.40 -17.38
N GLN A 15 -10.45 -20.37 -17.67
CA GLN A 15 -10.28 -19.52 -18.83
C GLN A 15 -10.50 -18.06 -18.45
N VAL A 16 -9.82 -17.16 -19.14
CA VAL A 16 -9.94 -15.71 -18.99
C VAL A 16 -9.89 -15.05 -20.36
N ASP A 17 -10.64 -13.97 -20.53
CA ASP A 17 -10.55 -13.13 -21.73
C ASP A 17 -9.70 -11.88 -21.45
N VAL A 18 -8.56 -11.79 -22.14
CA VAL A 18 -7.61 -10.66 -22.08
C VAL A 18 -7.53 -10.06 -23.48
N ASP A 19 -7.85 -8.77 -23.60
CA ASP A 19 -7.86 -8.05 -24.90
C ASP A 19 -8.69 -8.72 -26.00
N GLY A 20 -9.78 -9.39 -25.63
CA GLY A 20 -10.63 -10.12 -26.56
C GLY A 20 -10.06 -11.45 -27.05
N LEU A 21 -8.99 -11.94 -26.42
CA LEU A 21 -8.41 -13.26 -26.65
C LEU A 21 -8.66 -14.16 -25.42
N THR A 22 -9.20 -15.34 -25.65
CA THR A 22 -9.41 -16.33 -24.58
C THR A 22 -8.10 -17.07 -24.29
N GLN A 23 -7.62 -16.97 -23.05
CA GLN A 23 -6.46 -17.69 -22.53
C GLN A 23 -6.89 -18.66 -21.44
N ARG A 24 -6.30 -19.86 -21.44
CA ARG A 24 -6.52 -20.89 -20.43
C ARG A 24 -5.36 -20.99 -19.47
N TYR A 25 -5.67 -21.45 -18.26
CA TYR A 25 -4.69 -21.72 -17.22
C TYR A 25 -5.21 -22.78 -16.26
N HIS A 26 -4.30 -23.41 -15.53
CA HIS A 26 -4.60 -24.50 -14.61
C HIS A 26 -4.03 -24.20 -13.25
N VAL A 27 -4.87 -24.29 -12.23
CA VAL A 27 -4.48 -24.00 -10.85
C VAL A 27 -4.34 -25.29 -10.06
N HIS A 28 -3.17 -25.50 -9.48
CA HIS A 28 -2.87 -26.65 -8.64
C HIS A 28 -2.12 -26.23 -7.37
N GLY A 29 -2.22 -27.07 -6.35
CA GLY A 29 -1.47 -26.89 -5.12
C GLY A 29 -2.03 -25.81 -4.19
N SER A 30 -1.24 -25.46 -3.18
CA SER A 30 -1.60 -24.45 -2.19
C SER A 30 -0.35 -23.78 -1.64
N GLY A 31 -0.41 -22.47 -1.46
CA GLY A 31 0.70 -21.64 -0.98
C GLY A 31 0.83 -20.34 -1.77
N PRO A 32 1.99 -19.68 -1.77
CA PRO A 32 2.24 -18.50 -2.59
C PRO A 32 1.94 -18.76 -4.06
N VAL A 33 1.39 -17.77 -4.77
CA VAL A 33 1.04 -17.94 -6.18
C VAL A 33 2.29 -17.86 -7.04
N CYS A 34 2.51 -18.89 -7.86
CA CYS A 34 3.57 -18.95 -8.86
C CYS A 34 2.97 -19.17 -10.24
N LEU A 35 3.12 -18.17 -11.11
CA LEU A 35 2.72 -18.25 -12.50
C LEU A 35 3.81 -18.99 -13.29
N ALA A 36 3.45 -20.07 -13.97
CA ALA A 36 4.39 -20.91 -14.71
C ALA A 36 4.13 -20.84 -16.22
N VAL A 37 5.15 -20.46 -16.98
CA VAL A 37 5.09 -20.29 -18.44
C VAL A 37 5.96 -21.38 -19.10
N PRO A 38 5.37 -22.30 -19.89
CA PRO A 38 6.11 -23.40 -20.51
C PRO A 38 7.10 -22.93 -21.59
N GLY A 39 8.07 -23.80 -21.85
CA GLY A 39 9.13 -23.63 -22.85
C GLY A 39 8.76 -24.09 -24.24
N GLY A 40 9.63 -23.79 -25.22
CA GLY A 40 9.35 -23.95 -26.66
C GLY A 40 8.11 -23.16 -27.09
N PRO A 41 8.17 -22.26 -28.09
CA PRO A 41 6.94 -21.63 -28.54
C PRO A 41 5.99 -22.76 -28.99
N GLY A 42 4.90 -22.99 -28.25
CA GLY A 42 3.95 -24.06 -28.56
C GLY A 42 3.86 -25.26 -27.63
N VAL A 43 4.80 -25.53 -26.72
CA VAL A 43 4.72 -26.74 -25.88
C VAL A 43 3.59 -26.62 -24.86
N ASP A 44 2.86 -27.71 -24.67
CA ASP A 44 1.73 -27.75 -23.75
C ASP A 44 2.13 -27.52 -22.29
N TRP A 45 1.28 -26.78 -21.55
CA TRP A 45 1.49 -26.42 -20.15
C TRP A 45 1.78 -27.63 -19.25
N ALA A 46 1.18 -28.79 -19.54
CA ALA A 46 1.33 -29.98 -18.71
C ALA A 46 2.77 -30.49 -18.71
N SER A 47 3.58 -30.12 -19.71
CA SER A 47 5.00 -30.46 -19.75
C SER A 47 5.83 -29.77 -18.67
N LEU A 48 5.32 -28.70 -18.05
CA LEU A 48 5.98 -27.96 -16.96
C LEU A 48 5.35 -28.27 -15.58
N ARG A 49 4.32 -29.13 -15.56
CA ARG A 49 3.63 -29.46 -14.32
C ARG A 49 4.57 -30.15 -13.34
N THR A 50 4.72 -29.57 -12.15
CA THR A 50 5.66 -30.03 -11.13
C THR A 50 4.90 -30.28 -9.81
N PRO A 51 4.43 -31.52 -9.56
CA PRO A 51 3.68 -31.87 -8.35
C PRO A 51 4.39 -31.49 -7.04
N GLU A 52 5.72 -31.59 -7.00
CA GLU A 52 6.55 -31.26 -5.85
C GLU A 52 6.49 -29.76 -5.50
N LEU A 53 6.26 -28.89 -6.50
CA LEU A 53 6.00 -27.46 -6.27
C LEU A 53 4.56 -27.24 -5.77
N GLU A 54 3.59 -28.01 -6.27
CA GLU A 54 2.19 -27.91 -5.86
C GLU A 54 1.99 -28.21 -4.36
N GLU A 55 2.90 -28.95 -3.74
CA GLU A 55 2.90 -29.20 -2.29
C GLU A 55 3.08 -27.92 -1.45
N PHE A 56 3.60 -26.83 -2.02
CA PHE A 56 3.90 -25.60 -1.27
C PHE A 56 3.66 -24.29 -2.01
N LEU A 57 3.30 -24.35 -3.30
CA LEU A 57 2.91 -23.21 -4.11
C LEU A 57 1.51 -23.43 -4.67
N THR A 58 0.76 -22.34 -4.82
CA THR A 58 -0.38 -22.31 -5.73
C THR A 58 0.17 -22.10 -7.13
N MET A 59 0.38 -23.18 -7.86
CA MET A 59 0.90 -23.15 -9.23
C MET A 59 -0.21 -22.78 -10.20
N VAL A 60 -0.01 -21.70 -10.95
CA VAL A 60 -0.87 -21.27 -12.06
C VAL A 60 -0.12 -21.58 -13.35
N TYR A 61 -0.38 -22.75 -13.92
CA TYR A 61 0.22 -23.13 -15.20
C TYR A 61 -0.55 -22.49 -16.34
N VAL A 62 0.12 -21.61 -17.06
CA VAL A 62 -0.49 -20.90 -18.19
C VAL A 62 -0.43 -21.78 -19.42
N GLU A 63 -1.54 -21.85 -20.17
CA GLU A 63 -1.51 -22.24 -21.58
C GLU A 63 -1.22 -20.97 -22.39
N PRO A 64 0.00 -20.76 -22.94
CA PRO A 64 0.28 -19.56 -23.71
C PRO A 64 -0.71 -19.41 -24.88
N LEU A 65 -1.05 -18.17 -25.23
CA LEU A 65 -1.85 -17.90 -26.43
C LEU A 65 -1.30 -18.66 -27.64
N GLY A 66 -2.21 -19.26 -28.41
CA GLY A 66 -1.88 -20.10 -29.56
C GLY A 66 -1.53 -21.55 -29.26
N THR A 67 -1.54 -21.98 -28.00
CA THR A 67 -1.21 -23.35 -27.59
C THR A 67 -2.41 -24.02 -26.92
N GLY A 68 -2.48 -25.35 -26.99
CA GLY A 68 -3.55 -26.12 -26.35
C GLY A 68 -4.94 -25.64 -26.77
N ASP A 69 -5.75 -25.31 -25.77
CA ASP A 69 -7.11 -24.79 -25.93
C ASP A 69 -7.15 -23.25 -25.79
N SER A 70 -6.01 -22.58 -25.54
CA SER A 70 -5.89 -21.12 -25.63
C SER A 70 -6.06 -20.65 -27.09
N GLN A 71 -6.71 -19.51 -27.27
CA GLN A 71 -7.09 -19.01 -28.59
C GLN A 71 -5.86 -18.78 -29.49
N ARG A 72 -5.95 -19.27 -30.73
CA ARG A 72 -5.01 -18.92 -31.80
C ARG A 72 -5.32 -17.54 -32.36
N LEU A 73 -4.27 -16.75 -32.56
CA LEU A 73 -4.36 -15.49 -33.30
C LEU A 73 -4.83 -15.74 -34.73
N ALA A 74 -5.49 -14.75 -35.32
CA ALA A 74 -5.81 -14.78 -36.75
C ALA A 74 -4.55 -14.87 -37.64
N SER A 75 -3.42 -14.38 -37.14
CA SER A 75 -2.09 -14.43 -37.77
C SER A 75 -1.34 -15.76 -37.55
N HIS A 76 -1.93 -16.74 -36.87
CA HIS A 76 -1.27 -18.01 -36.56
C HIS A 76 -0.69 -18.65 -37.83
N PRO A 77 0.59 -19.10 -37.82
CA PRO A 77 1.45 -19.35 -36.64
C PRO A 77 2.33 -18.17 -36.19
N HIS A 78 2.10 -16.96 -36.71
CA HIS A 78 2.89 -15.75 -36.42
C HIS A 78 2.23 -14.83 -35.39
N GLY A 79 3.03 -13.91 -34.82
CA GLY A 79 2.54 -12.83 -33.95
C GLY A 79 2.55 -13.13 -32.45
N TYR A 80 3.13 -14.25 -32.05
CA TYR A 80 3.25 -14.70 -30.66
C TYR A 80 4.53 -14.17 -29.99
N THR A 81 4.66 -12.84 -29.95
CA THR A 81 5.87 -12.18 -29.43
C THR A 81 5.89 -12.18 -27.89
N ARG A 82 7.09 -12.01 -27.31
CA ARG A 82 7.25 -11.84 -25.85
C ARG A 82 6.47 -10.65 -25.28
N GLU A 83 6.32 -9.57 -26.04
CA GLU A 83 5.48 -8.43 -25.67
C GLU A 83 4.01 -8.82 -25.55
N ARG A 84 3.48 -9.57 -26.53
CA ARG A 84 2.09 -10.02 -26.51
C ARG A 84 1.85 -10.99 -25.35
N TYR A 85 2.76 -11.93 -25.12
CA TYR A 85 2.67 -12.81 -23.97
C TYR A 85 2.71 -12.04 -22.66
N THR A 86 3.59 -11.04 -22.52
CA THR A 86 3.65 -10.16 -21.34
C THR A 86 2.31 -9.48 -21.09
N ARG A 87 1.69 -8.87 -22.12
CA ARG A 87 0.37 -8.25 -22.01
C ARG A 87 -0.71 -9.24 -21.57
N SER A 88 -0.69 -10.45 -22.14
CA SER A 88 -1.61 -11.53 -21.76
C SER A 88 -1.46 -11.93 -20.30
N LEU A 89 -0.22 -12.09 -19.82
CA LEU A 89 0.06 -12.42 -18.42
C LEU A 89 -0.37 -11.30 -17.47
N THR A 90 -0.11 -10.03 -17.81
CA THR A 90 -0.57 -8.87 -17.02
C THR A 90 -2.10 -8.87 -16.90
N GLY A 91 -2.82 -9.03 -18.02
CA GLY A 91 -4.27 -9.09 -18.00
C GLY A 91 -4.83 -10.31 -17.24
N LEU A 92 -4.16 -11.46 -17.29
CA LEU A 92 -4.50 -12.63 -16.47
C LEU A 92 -4.39 -12.29 -14.97
N LEU A 93 -3.28 -11.68 -14.54
CA LEU A 93 -3.08 -11.28 -13.14
C LEU A 93 -4.14 -10.28 -12.68
N ASP A 94 -4.48 -9.29 -13.50
CA ASP A 94 -5.49 -8.28 -13.18
C ASP A 94 -6.88 -8.91 -13.00
N ARG A 95 -7.24 -9.85 -13.88
CA ARG A 95 -8.52 -10.57 -13.81
C ARG A 95 -8.63 -11.50 -12.61
N LEU A 96 -7.50 -12.06 -12.18
CA LEU A 96 -7.39 -12.87 -10.98
C LEU A 96 -7.26 -12.02 -9.70
N ALA A 97 -7.23 -10.69 -9.82
CA ALA A 97 -6.94 -9.77 -8.71
C ALA A 97 -5.65 -10.14 -7.96
N LEU A 98 -4.63 -10.58 -8.70
CA LEU A 98 -3.32 -10.94 -8.16
C LEU A 98 -2.35 -9.77 -8.36
N PRO A 99 -2.05 -8.99 -7.30
CA PRO A 99 -1.16 -7.84 -7.42
C PRO A 99 0.28 -8.26 -7.67
N ARG A 100 0.75 -9.32 -7.00
CA ARG A 100 2.11 -9.85 -7.13
C ARG A 100 2.11 -11.38 -7.14
N VAL A 101 3.04 -11.97 -7.92
CA VAL A 101 3.24 -13.43 -8.00
C VAL A 101 4.73 -13.77 -8.09
N PHE A 102 5.09 -15.02 -7.82
CA PHE A 102 6.32 -15.56 -8.38
C PHE A 102 6.10 -15.86 -9.87
N LEU A 103 7.10 -15.63 -10.71
CA LEU A 103 7.02 -15.97 -12.13
C LEU A 103 8.12 -16.95 -12.50
N LEU A 104 7.72 -18.12 -12.96
CA LEU A 104 8.61 -19.19 -13.42
C LEU A 104 8.48 -19.32 -14.94
N GLY A 105 9.57 -19.06 -15.65
CA GLY A 105 9.66 -19.23 -17.09
C GLY A 105 10.64 -20.34 -17.46
N HIS A 106 10.17 -21.38 -18.14
CA HIS A 106 11.02 -22.44 -18.69
C HIS A 106 11.40 -22.14 -20.13
N SER A 107 12.69 -22.22 -20.51
CA SER A 107 13.15 -22.12 -21.90
C SER A 107 12.60 -20.88 -22.62
N HIS A 108 11.75 -21.03 -23.64
CA HIS A 108 11.08 -19.91 -24.30
C HIS A 108 10.25 -19.05 -23.33
N GLY A 109 9.51 -19.67 -22.40
CA GLY A 109 8.81 -18.98 -21.32
C GLY A 109 9.76 -18.19 -20.41
N GLY A 110 11.03 -18.57 -20.33
CA GLY A 110 12.08 -17.80 -19.65
C GLY A 110 12.39 -16.47 -20.33
N PHE A 111 12.36 -16.38 -21.65
CA PHE A 111 12.50 -15.10 -22.35
C PHE A 111 11.28 -14.20 -22.15
N VAL A 112 10.08 -14.79 -22.12
CA VAL A 112 8.84 -14.07 -21.77
C VAL A 112 8.93 -13.55 -20.33
N ALA A 113 9.42 -14.37 -19.39
CA ALA A 113 9.55 -13.99 -18.00
C ALA A 113 10.59 -12.88 -17.76
N GLN A 114 11.72 -12.91 -18.48
CA GLN A 114 12.69 -11.81 -18.50
C GLN A 114 12.04 -10.51 -18.98
N HIS A 115 11.35 -10.55 -20.13
CA HIS A 115 10.65 -9.38 -20.67
C HIS A 115 9.59 -8.85 -19.70
N PHE A 116 8.80 -9.74 -19.08
CA PHE A 116 7.81 -9.37 -18.07
C PHE A 116 8.47 -8.68 -16.87
N ALA A 117 9.53 -9.25 -16.31
CA ALA A 117 10.22 -8.70 -15.13
C ALA A 117 10.87 -7.33 -15.41
N LEU A 118 11.37 -7.11 -16.62
CA LEU A 118 11.95 -5.82 -17.03
C LEU A 118 10.90 -4.70 -17.13
N HIS A 119 9.64 -5.03 -17.45
CA HIS A 119 8.59 -4.04 -17.71
C HIS A 119 7.55 -3.94 -16.58
N HIS A 120 7.42 -4.98 -15.76
CA HIS A 120 6.45 -5.08 -14.66
C HIS A 120 7.11 -5.64 -13.38
N PRO A 121 8.25 -5.08 -12.91
CA PRO A 121 8.98 -5.61 -11.75
C PRO A 121 8.15 -5.55 -10.45
N ASP A 122 7.26 -4.55 -10.34
CA ASP A 122 6.34 -4.34 -9.23
C ASP A 122 5.30 -5.46 -9.10
N ARG A 123 5.03 -6.20 -10.18
CA ARG A 123 4.08 -7.33 -10.23
C ARG A 123 4.70 -8.66 -9.80
N LEU A 124 5.98 -8.69 -9.41
CA LEU A 124 6.68 -9.91 -9.05
C LEU A 124 7.14 -9.90 -7.58
N HIS A 125 6.93 -11.01 -6.87
CA HIS A 125 7.66 -11.31 -5.64
C HIS A 125 9.08 -11.80 -5.96
N GLY A 126 9.23 -12.60 -7.01
CA GLY A 126 10.51 -13.11 -7.47
C GLY A 126 10.38 -13.79 -8.83
N LEU A 127 11.52 -13.90 -9.52
CA LEU A 127 11.64 -14.45 -10.86
C LEU A 127 12.44 -15.77 -10.83
N VAL A 128 11.94 -16.80 -11.50
CA VAL A 128 12.65 -18.07 -11.71
C VAL A 128 12.88 -18.26 -13.21
N LEU A 129 14.14 -18.14 -13.63
CA LEU A 129 14.59 -18.38 -14.99
C LEU A 129 15.14 -19.80 -15.08
N TYR A 130 14.40 -20.68 -15.76
CA TYR A 130 14.67 -22.12 -15.77
C TYR A 130 15.04 -22.58 -17.19
N GLU A 131 16.28 -23.07 -17.38
CA GLU A 131 16.84 -23.44 -18.69
C GLU A 131 16.64 -22.37 -19.77
N SER A 132 17.02 -21.11 -19.48
CA SER A 132 16.84 -19.97 -20.39
C SER A 132 18.18 -19.29 -20.72
N ALA A 133 18.14 -18.28 -21.59
CA ALA A 133 19.32 -17.53 -22.01
C ALA A 133 19.00 -16.02 -22.07
N PRO A 134 20.01 -15.14 -22.11
CA PRO A 134 19.79 -13.71 -22.32
C PRO A 134 19.63 -13.35 -23.80
N VAL A 135 19.92 -14.28 -24.72
CA VAL A 135 20.01 -14.03 -26.16
C VAL A 135 19.55 -15.22 -26.99
N THR A 136 18.98 -14.95 -28.16
CA THR A 136 18.72 -15.93 -29.23
C THR A 136 19.51 -15.57 -30.49
N GLY A 137 19.79 -16.55 -31.36
CA GLY A 137 20.45 -16.32 -32.64
C GLY A 137 21.72 -17.15 -32.86
N PRO A 138 22.63 -16.74 -33.76
CA PRO A 138 23.77 -17.56 -34.18
C PRO A 138 24.69 -18.00 -33.04
N GLU A 139 24.90 -17.13 -32.05
CA GLU A 139 25.72 -17.43 -30.88
C GLU A 139 25.08 -18.52 -30.00
N HIS A 140 23.77 -18.38 -29.76
CA HIS A 140 22.96 -19.36 -29.03
C HIS A 140 22.99 -20.72 -29.72
N MET A 141 22.81 -20.75 -31.05
CA MET A 141 22.83 -21.97 -31.84
C MET A 141 24.21 -22.64 -31.90
N ALA A 142 25.29 -21.85 -31.91
CA ALA A 142 26.65 -22.39 -31.90
C ALA A 142 26.98 -23.09 -30.57
N GLU A 143 26.59 -22.51 -29.43
CA GLU A 143 26.72 -23.18 -28.11
C GLU A 143 25.87 -24.46 -28.09
N ALA A 144 24.63 -24.40 -28.57
CA ALA A 144 23.75 -25.55 -28.59
C ALA A 144 24.34 -26.71 -29.42
N ALA A 145 24.91 -26.41 -30.59
CA ALA A 145 25.61 -27.41 -31.40
C ALA A 145 26.79 -28.05 -30.65
N ALA A 146 27.62 -27.25 -29.97
CA ALA A 146 28.73 -27.75 -29.17
C ALA A 146 28.28 -28.66 -28.01
N ARG A 147 27.14 -28.34 -27.39
CA ARG A 147 26.54 -29.17 -26.33
C ARG A 147 25.96 -30.47 -26.88
N VAL A 148 25.33 -30.43 -28.06
CA VAL A 148 24.87 -31.63 -28.78
C VAL A 148 26.05 -32.54 -29.13
N ASP A 149 27.19 -32.00 -29.57
CA ASP A 149 28.41 -32.81 -29.77
C ASP A 149 28.89 -33.48 -28.47
N GLY A 150 28.74 -32.79 -27.34
CA GLY A 150 28.92 -33.37 -26.01
C GLY A 150 27.97 -34.53 -25.73
N PHE A 151 26.68 -34.37 -26.02
CA PHE A 151 25.67 -35.41 -25.88
C PHE A 151 25.98 -36.62 -26.77
N VAL A 152 26.35 -36.39 -28.04
CA VAL A 152 26.75 -37.44 -29.00
C VAL A 152 27.93 -38.24 -28.46
N ARG A 153 28.97 -37.56 -27.95
CA ARG A 153 30.14 -38.23 -27.34
C ARG A 153 29.79 -39.10 -26.15
N ARG A 154 28.90 -38.64 -25.25
CA ARG A 154 28.47 -39.42 -24.08
C ARG A 154 27.66 -40.66 -24.45
N ASN A 155 26.98 -40.63 -25.60
CA ASN A 155 26.06 -41.68 -26.03
C ASN A 155 26.55 -42.46 -27.26
N GLN A 156 27.84 -42.41 -27.56
CA GLN A 156 28.42 -43.16 -28.68
C GLN A 156 28.11 -44.65 -28.57
N GLY A 157 27.68 -45.25 -29.68
CA GLY A 157 27.35 -46.67 -29.75
C GLY A 157 25.91 -47.03 -29.40
N ARG A 158 25.07 -46.07 -28.96
CA ARG A 158 23.62 -46.30 -28.80
C ARG A 158 22.93 -46.40 -30.17
N PRO A 159 22.16 -47.47 -30.46
CA PRO A 159 21.49 -47.63 -31.76
C PRO A 159 20.37 -46.60 -32.00
N GLU A 160 19.82 -46.01 -30.94
CA GLU A 160 18.74 -45.02 -31.00
C GLU A 160 19.24 -43.60 -31.32
N LEU A 161 20.54 -43.32 -31.11
CA LEU A 161 21.12 -41.99 -31.23
C LEU A 161 20.87 -41.31 -32.59
N PRO A 162 21.02 -41.98 -33.76
CA PRO A 162 20.74 -41.35 -35.04
C PRO A 162 19.29 -40.86 -35.18
N SER A 163 18.33 -41.59 -34.60
CA SER A 163 16.91 -41.21 -34.66
C SER A 163 16.61 -39.98 -33.81
N ALA A 164 17.24 -39.87 -32.63
CA ALA A 164 17.11 -38.71 -31.76
C ALA A 164 17.71 -37.44 -32.39
N LEU A 165 18.86 -37.55 -33.07
CA LEU A 165 19.48 -36.43 -33.78
C LEU A 165 18.67 -36.01 -35.02
N ALA A 166 18.09 -36.97 -35.74
CA ALA A 166 17.20 -36.67 -36.87
C ALA A 166 15.94 -35.92 -36.39
N ALA A 167 15.38 -36.30 -35.23
CA ALA A 167 14.25 -35.61 -34.65
C ALA A 167 14.60 -34.18 -34.19
N LEU A 168 15.79 -33.96 -33.62
CA LEU A 168 16.28 -32.63 -33.28
C LEU A 168 16.34 -31.71 -34.52
N GLN A 169 16.84 -32.23 -35.65
CA GLN A 169 16.86 -31.50 -36.91
C GLN A 169 15.44 -31.23 -37.45
N ALA A 170 14.52 -32.18 -37.28
CA ALA A 170 13.15 -32.08 -37.77
C ALA A 170 12.33 -30.94 -37.12
N VAL A 171 12.71 -30.49 -35.92
CA VAL A 171 12.06 -29.33 -35.26
C VAL A 171 12.13 -28.09 -36.14
N GLY A 172 13.31 -27.76 -36.67
CA GLY A 172 13.52 -26.57 -37.49
C GLY A 172 12.84 -26.61 -38.85
N SER A 173 12.39 -27.79 -39.30
CA SER A 173 11.69 -27.99 -40.57
C SER A 173 10.19 -28.28 -40.40
N SER A 174 9.67 -28.28 -39.17
CA SER A 174 8.25 -28.54 -38.91
C SER A 174 7.41 -27.34 -39.36
N THR A 175 6.19 -27.61 -39.83
CA THR A 175 5.28 -26.56 -40.38
C THR A 175 3.86 -26.67 -39.84
N ASP A 176 3.58 -27.66 -39.01
CA ASP A 176 2.26 -27.94 -38.43
C ASP A 176 2.39 -28.66 -37.07
N ASP A 177 1.28 -28.73 -36.33
CA ASP A 177 1.24 -29.29 -34.97
C ASP A 177 1.65 -30.77 -34.91
N ALA A 178 1.30 -31.54 -35.94
CA ALA A 178 1.58 -32.96 -35.99
C ALA A 178 3.09 -33.23 -36.16
N SER A 179 3.73 -32.51 -37.10
CA SER A 179 5.15 -32.60 -37.36
C SER A 179 5.99 -32.10 -36.18
N ILE A 180 5.65 -30.94 -35.60
CA ILE A 180 6.38 -30.41 -34.45
C ILE A 180 6.21 -31.28 -33.20
N THR A 181 5.01 -31.84 -32.96
CA THR A 181 4.78 -32.79 -31.85
C THR A 181 5.59 -34.07 -32.06
N ALA A 182 5.60 -34.63 -33.27
CA ALA A 182 6.40 -35.83 -33.56
C ALA A 182 7.90 -35.58 -33.39
N ALA A 183 8.40 -34.43 -33.86
CA ALA A 183 9.77 -34.00 -33.69
C ALA A 183 10.14 -33.82 -32.20
N LEU A 184 9.29 -33.13 -31.43
CA LEU A 184 9.48 -32.95 -29.98
C LEU A 184 9.57 -34.30 -29.25
N ARG A 185 8.66 -35.24 -29.53
CA ARG A 185 8.72 -36.58 -28.91
C ARG A 185 9.97 -37.34 -29.32
N GLY A 186 10.43 -37.17 -30.56
CA GLY A 186 11.64 -37.79 -31.07
C GLY A 186 12.92 -37.22 -30.44
N LEU A 187 12.96 -35.92 -30.16
CA LEU A 187 14.15 -35.24 -29.65
C LEU A 187 14.28 -35.29 -28.13
N LEU A 188 13.20 -35.57 -27.38
CA LEU A 188 13.24 -35.62 -25.92
C LEU A 188 14.45 -36.37 -25.37
N PRO A 189 14.89 -37.54 -25.89
CA PRO A 189 16.12 -38.19 -25.42
C PRO A 189 17.37 -37.32 -25.38
N VAL A 190 17.46 -36.29 -26.23
CA VAL A 190 18.55 -35.29 -26.26
C VAL A 190 18.39 -34.25 -25.14
N TYR A 191 17.16 -33.95 -24.71
CA TYR A 191 16.86 -33.00 -23.65
C TYR A 191 17.06 -33.57 -22.24
N PHE A 192 17.15 -34.89 -22.08
CA PHE A 192 17.46 -35.52 -20.79
C PHE A 192 18.97 -35.80 -20.67
N ALA A 193 19.51 -35.73 -19.47
CA ALA A 193 20.91 -36.06 -19.19
C ALA A 193 21.22 -37.53 -19.48
N ARG A 194 20.33 -38.44 -19.06
CA ARG A 194 20.50 -39.91 -19.15
C ARG A 194 19.21 -40.63 -19.57
N TYR A 195 18.59 -40.20 -20.67
CA TYR A 195 17.29 -40.72 -21.13
C TYR A 195 17.26 -42.25 -21.20
N TRP A 196 18.19 -42.88 -21.92
CA TRP A 196 18.14 -44.33 -22.19
C TRP A 196 18.42 -45.20 -20.97
N ASP A 197 19.01 -44.65 -19.92
CA ASP A 197 19.23 -45.38 -18.66
C ASP A 197 17.97 -45.36 -17.78
N ARG A 198 17.06 -44.41 -18.03
CA ARG A 198 15.83 -44.14 -17.26
C ARG A 198 14.59 -44.08 -18.16
N GLU A 199 14.61 -44.77 -19.30
CA GLU A 199 13.59 -44.60 -20.35
C GLU A 199 12.18 -44.94 -19.84
N ASP A 200 12.05 -45.97 -19.01
CA ASP A 200 10.77 -46.37 -18.43
C ASP A 200 10.12 -45.26 -17.59
N GLU A 201 10.92 -44.40 -16.93
CA GLU A 201 10.47 -43.28 -16.13
C GLU A 201 9.89 -42.16 -17.01
N PHE A 202 10.52 -41.89 -18.16
CA PHE A 202 10.16 -40.78 -19.04
C PHE A 202 9.20 -41.15 -20.17
N ARG A 203 8.94 -42.44 -20.38
CA ARG A 203 8.10 -42.95 -21.47
C ARG A 203 6.70 -42.31 -21.48
N VAL A 204 6.06 -42.16 -20.30
CA VAL A 204 4.72 -41.54 -20.22
C VAL A 204 4.81 -40.09 -20.65
N PHE A 205 5.72 -39.31 -20.05
CA PHE A 205 5.97 -37.90 -20.40
C PHE A 205 6.20 -37.73 -21.91
N ARG A 206 7.09 -38.56 -22.49
CA ARG A 206 7.38 -38.56 -23.92
C ARG A 206 6.17 -38.89 -24.78
N SER A 207 5.30 -39.79 -24.35
CA SER A 207 4.10 -40.16 -25.11
C SER A 207 2.96 -39.14 -25.01
N THR A 208 2.93 -38.34 -23.95
CA THR A 208 1.83 -37.40 -23.68
C THR A 208 2.14 -35.97 -24.09
N VAL A 209 3.42 -35.56 -24.15
CA VAL A 209 3.77 -34.19 -24.53
C VAL A 209 3.24 -33.87 -25.94
N THR A 210 2.71 -32.66 -26.09
CA THR A 210 2.21 -32.10 -27.34
C THR A 210 2.83 -30.72 -27.56
N CYS A 211 2.87 -30.30 -28.81
CA CYS A 211 3.36 -28.99 -29.20
C CYS A 211 2.49 -28.44 -30.33
N THR A 212 2.08 -27.19 -30.19
CA THR A 212 1.46 -26.42 -31.27
C THR A 212 2.56 -25.76 -32.09
N TYR A 213 2.42 -25.70 -33.41
CA TYR A 213 3.40 -25.02 -34.25
C TYR A 213 3.21 -23.51 -34.13
N VAL A 214 4.10 -22.88 -33.37
CA VAL A 214 4.19 -21.43 -33.21
C VAL A 214 5.53 -20.98 -33.79
N SER A 215 5.49 -20.05 -34.74
CA SER A 215 6.71 -19.49 -35.31
C SER A 215 7.31 -18.42 -34.40
N THR A 216 8.63 -18.26 -34.44
CA THR A 216 9.36 -17.16 -33.80
C THR A 216 9.38 -15.92 -34.68
N GLN A 217 8.24 -15.58 -35.30
CA GLN A 217 8.10 -14.45 -36.22
C GLN A 217 6.98 -13.52 -35.80
N HIS A 218 7.19 -12.23 -36.02
CA HIS A 218 6.17 -11.19 -35.96
C HIS A 218 5.08 -11.44 -37.02
N GLU A 219 3.92 -10.80 -36.88
CA GLU A 219 2.83 -10.88 -37.86
C GLU A 219 3.26 -10.42 -39.27
N THR A 220 4.28 -9.56 -39.33
CA THR A 220 4.92 -9.07 -40.57
C THR A 220 5.86 -10.08 -41.23
N GLY A 221 6.16 -11.21 -40.57
CA GLY A 221 7.09 -12.24 -41.02
C GLY A 221 8.55 -12.01 -40.61
N GLU A 222 8.86 -10.91 -39.93
CA GLU A 222 10.20 -10.64 -39.39
C GLU A 222 10.51 -11.58 -38.20
N PRO A 223 11.75 -12.08 -38.05
CA PRO A 223 12.13 -12.88 -36.88
C PRO A 223 12.07 -12.07 -35.57
N ASP A 224 11.53 -12.69 -34.51
CA ASP A 224 11.59 -12.15 -33.15
C ASP A 224 12.95 -12.55 -32.54
N VAL A 225 13.91 -11.62 -32.57
CA VAL A 225 15.28 -11.81 -32.05
C VAL A 225 15.36 -11.21 -30.65
N ILE A 226 15.92 -11.99 -29.73
CA ILE A 226 15.99 -11.64 -28.30
C ILE A 226 17.45 -11.39 -27.94
N ASP A 227 17.73 -10.25 -27.34
CA ASP A 227 19.02 -9.92 -26.72
C ASP A 227 18.77 -8.92 -25.59
N ASP A 228 18.64 -9.43 -24.37
CA ASP A 228 18.32 -8.62 -23.19
C ASP A 228 19.57 -8.23 -22.40
N ARG A 229 20.77 -8.52 -22.90
CA ARG A 229 22.03 -8.33 -22.15
C ARG A 229 22.23 -6.91 -21.64
N ASP A 230 21.79 -5.91 -22.42
CA ASP A 230 21.87 -4.50 -22.04
C ASP A 230 20.84 -4.10 -20.97
N ALA A 231 19.71 -4.81 -20.88
CA ALA A 231 18.60 -4.48 -19.99
C ALA A 231 18.66 -5.22 -18.64
N LEU A 232 19.17 -6.45 -18.64
CA LEU A 232 19.25 -7.32 -17.45
C LEU A 232 19.97 -6.71 -16.24
N PRO A 233 21.02 -5.86 -16.39
CA PRO A 233 21.62 -5.16 -15.25
C PRO A 233 20.66 -4.23 -14.50
N GLY A 234 19.56 -3.79 -15.13
CA GLY A 234 18.52 -2.97 -14.50
C GLY A 234 17.46 -3.77 -13.74
N LEU A 235 17.49 -5.11 -13.79
CA LEU A 235 16.49 -5.96 -13.15
C LEU A 235 16.72 -6.02 -11.63
N THR A 236 15.78 -5.47 -10.86
CA THR A 236 15.85 -5.37 -9.39
C THR A 236 15.06 -6.45 -8.66
N VAL A 237 14.30 -7.27 -9.39
CA VAL A 237 13.49 -8.36 -8.83
C VAL A 237 14.41 -9.50 -8.35
N PRO A 238 14.24 -10.02 -7.12
CA PRO A 238 14.96 -11.22 -6.68
C PRO A 238 14.81 -12.34 -7.71
N THR A 239 15.93 -12.92 -8.15
CA THR A 239 15.93 -13.87 -9.27
C THR A 239 16.69 -15.15 -8.92
N LEU A 240 16.08 -16.29 -9.24
CA LEU A 240 16.72 -17.60 -9.27
C LEU A 240 16.94 -18.04 -10.71
N VAL A 241 18.18 -18.38 -11.05
CA VAL A 241 18.56 -19.00 -12.31
C VAL A 241 18.78 -20.50 -12.04
N LEU A 242 18.01 -21.35 -12.73
CA LEU A 242 18.06 -22.81 -12.64
C LEU A 242 18.48 -23.41 -13.97
N VAL A 243 19.45 -24.32 -13.94
CA VAL A 243 19.96 -24.97 -15.15
C VAL A 243 20.39 -26.41 -14.89
N GLY A 244 20.16 -27.28 -15.86
CA GLY A 244 20.68 -28.64 -15.89
C GLY A 244 22.12 -28.64 -16.40
N ARG A 245 23.01 -29.36 -15.72
CA ARG A 245 24.42 -29.48 -16.09
C ARG A 245 24.61 -29.94 -17.54
N HIS A 246 23.66 -30.72 -18.05
CA HIS A 246 23.69 -31.35 -19.36
C HIS A 246 22.72 -30.74 -20.38
N ASP A 247 22.06 -29.61 -20.08
CA ASP A 247 21.18 -28.97 -21.05
C ASP A 247 21.97 -28.59 -22.33
N VAL A 248 21.39 -28.99 -23.46
CA VAL A 248 21.94 -28.83 -24.79
C VAL A 248 21.48 -27.55 -25.49
N ILE A 249 20.45 -26.86 -25.00
CA ILE A 249 19.92 -25.63 -25.62
C ILE A 249 20.30 -24.40 -24.80
N CYS A 250 19.97 -24.38 -23.51
CA CYS A 250 20.16 -23.24 -22.62
C CYS A 250 21.11 -23.57 -21.45
N GLY A 251 22.12 -24.42 -21.73
CA GLY A 251 23.01 -24.98 -20.72
C GLY A 251 23.86 -23.97 -19.93
N PRO A 252 24.71 -24.46 -19.00
CA PRO A 252 25.32 -23.67 -17.91
C PRO A 252 25.98 -22.35 -18.30
N ARG A 253 26.54 -22.25 -19.51
CA ARG A 253 27.11 -20.99 -20.02
C ARG A 253 26.09 -19.85 -19.96
N TRP A 254 24.86 -20.09 -20.40
CA TRP A 254 23.80 -19.08 -20.45
C TRP A 254 23.27 -18.74 -19.07
N ALA A 255 23.18 -19.73 -18.19
CA ALA A 255 22.80 -19.54 -16.81
C ALA A 255 23.85 -18.72 -16.03
N GLU A 256 25.13 -18.96 -16.27
CA GLU A 256 26.24 -18.17 -15.72
C GLU A 256 26.20 -16.72 -16.23
N GLU A 257 25.88 -16.51 -17.51
CA GLU A 257 25.73 -15.18 -18.09
C GLU A 257 24.52 -14.43 -17.51
N LEU A 258 23.35 -15.08 -17.42
CA LEU A 258 22.17 -14.53 -16.74
C LEU A 258 22.49 -14.16 -15.28
N HIS A 259 23.15 -15.06 -14.55
CA HIS A 259 23.53 -14.83 -13.17
C HIS A 259 24.50 -13.65 -13.01
N THR A 260 25.43 -13.51 -13.95
CA THR A 260 26.39 -12.39 -13.98
C THR A 260 25.72 -11.06 -14.28
N LEU A 261 24.76 -11.06 -15.21
CA LEU A 261 24.07 -9.85 -15.66
C LEU A 261 22.99 -9.37 -14.69
N ILE A 262 22.31 -10.28 -13.99
CA ILE A 262 21.20 -9.95 -13.09
C ILE A 262 21.71 -9.72 -11.66
N PRO A 263 21.67 -8.48 -11.13
CA PRO A 263 22.16 -8.17 -9.80
C PRO A 263 21.49 -8.99 -8.70
N GLY A 264 22.28 -9.57 -7.80
CA GLY A 264 21.78 -10.31 -6.64
C GLY A 264 21.04 -11.61 -6.97
N SER A 265 21.06 -12.06 -8.23
CA SER A 265 20.48 -13.35 -8.61
C SER A 265 21.20 -14.52 -7.93
N ARG A 266 20.53 -15.67 -7.84
CA ARG A 266 21.11 -16.92 -7.36
C ARG A 266 21.18 -17.92 -8.49
N LEU A 267 22.29 -18.66 -8.60
CA LEU A 267 22.45 -19.73 -9.57
C LEU A 267 22.37 -21.08 -8.87
N ALA A 268 21.52 -21.97 -9.37
CA ALA A 268 21.44 -23.36 -8.95
C ALA A 268 21.58 -24.28 -10.16
N VAL A 269 22.53 -25.21 -10.08
CA VAL A 269 22.80 -26.20 -11.11
C VAL A 269 22.31 -27.57 -10.65
N LEU A 270 21.48 -28.21 -11.47
CA LEU A 270 21.02 -29.58 -11.30
C LEU A 270 22.02 -30.51 -11.99
N GLU A 271 22.76 -31.28 -11.20
CA GLU A 271 24.00 -31.93 -11.66
C GLU A 271 23.77 -33.12 -12.59
N ASP A 272 22.63 -33.80 -12.46
CA ASP A 272 22.27 -34.98 -13.24
C ASP A 272 21.07 -34.72 -14.16
N SER A 273 20.86 -33.45 -14.55
CA SER A 273 19.75 -33.00 -15.39
C SER A 273 20.19 -32.37 -16.72
N GLY A 274 19.38 -32.56 -17.75
CA GLY A 274 19.38 -31.82 -19.01
C GLY A 274 18.37 -30.66 -18.97
N HIS A 275 17.67 -30.42 -20.08
CA HIS A 275 16.69 -29.34 -20.27
C HIS A 275 15.38 -29.53 -19.49
N LEU A 276 15.20 -30.67 -18.80
CA LEU A 276 13.98 -31.03 -18.06
C LEU A 276 14.29 -31.47 -16.62
N GLY A 277 15.17 -30.73 -15.93
CA GLY A 277 15.50 -30.96 -14.52
C GLY A 277 14.34 -31.12 -13.53
N HIS A 278 13.18 -30.49 -13.74
CA HIS A 278 11.99 -30.73 -12.90
C HIS A 278 11.40 -32.14 -13.05
N VAL A 279 11.71 -32.84 -14.14
CA VAL A 279 11.34 -34.26 -14.37
C VAL A 279 12.48 -35.18 -13.94
N GLU A 280 13.74 -34.78 -14.15
CA GLU A 280 14.91 -35.62 -13.89
C GLU A 280 15.33 -35.66 -12.42
N GLU A 281 15.29 -34.50 -11.77
CA GLU A 281 15.66 -34.27 -10.37
C GLU A 281 14.56 -33.45 -9.65
N PRO A 282 13.30 -33.95 -9.61
CA PRO A 282 12.14 -33.20 -9.12
C PRO A 282 12.34 -32.65 -7.71
N GLU A 283 12.92 -33.43 -6.80
CA GLU A 283 13.19 -32.98 -5.44
C GLU A 283 14.25 -31.88 -5.38
N ALA A 284 15.32 -31.97 -6.17
CA ALA A 284 16.38 -30.96 -6.17
C ALA A 284 15.89 -29.64 -6.78
N PHE A 285 15.13 -29.75 -7.88
CA PHE A 285 14.44 -28.62 -8.49
C PHE A 285 13.48 -27.95 -7.49
N ALA A 286 12.60 -28.73 -6.86
CA ALA A 286 11.63 -28.22 -5.90
C ALA A 286 12.31 -27.60 -4.67
N ARG A 287 13.40 -28.21 -4.14
CA ARG A 287 14.19 -27.63 -3.05
C ARG A 287 14.79 -26.28 -3.42
N ALA A 288 15.33 -26.13 -4.64
CA ALA A 288 15.92 -24.87 -5.08
C ALA A 288 14.86 -23.77 -5.22
N VAL A 289 13.73 -24.06 -5.84
CA VAL A 289 12.60 -23.12 -5.97
C VAL A 289 12.03 -22.78 -4.59
N ARG A 290 11.82 -23.77 -3.71
CA ARG A 290 11.35 -23.57 -2.34
C ARG A 290 12.27 -22.66 -1.55
N GLY A 291 13.57 -22.97 -1.51
CA GLY A 291 14.54 -22.18 -0.77
C GLY A 291 14.63 -20.73 -1.27
N PHE A 292 14.49 -20.53 -2.59
CA PHE A 292 14.36 -19.21 -3.16
C PHE A 292 13.08 -18.49 -2.70
N VAL A 293 11.90 -19.09 -2.92
CA VAL A 293 10.60 -18.53 -2.53
C VAL A 293 10.59 -18.17 -1.04
N GLU A 294 11.02 -19.08 -0.17
CA GLU A 294 11.05 -18.86 1.28
C GLU A 294 11.96 -17.70 1.67
N SER A 295 13.15 -17.59 1.06
CA SER A 295 14.08 -16.51 1.35
C SER A 295 13.61 -15.15 0.81
N THR A 296 12.97 -15.13 -0.36
CA THR A 296 12.42 -13.92 -0.98
C THR A 296 11.19 -13.43 -0.21
N ARG A 297 10.43 -14.35 0.41
CA ARG A 297 9.33 -14.00 1.32
C ARG A 297 9.80 -13.53 2.69
N THR A 298 10.97 -13.97 3.16
CA THR A 298 11.56 -13.49 4.42
C THR A 298 11.95 -12.00 4.35
N GLU A 299 12.04 -11.44 3.14
CA GLU A 299 12.24 -10.00 2.89
C GLU A 299 10.96 -9.27 2.42
N ALA A 300 9.81 -9.96 2.25
CA ALA A 300 8.65 -9.34 1.56
C ALA A 300 7.23 -9.82 1.95
N GLU A 301 7.02 -10.75 2.89
CA GLU A 301 5.67 -11.05 3.45
C GLU A 301 5.72 -12.06 4.61
N PRO A 302 5.04 -11.81 5.75
CA PRO A 302 5.03 -12.73 6.88
C PRO A 302 4.22 -14.01 6.60
N ARG A 303 4.71 -15.14 7.12
CA ARG A 303 4.20 -16.50 6.87
C ARG A 303 2.82 -16.72 7.50
N SER A 304 1.83 -17.17 6.72
CA SER A 304 0.59 -17.71 7.26
C SER A 304 0.85 -19.10 7.87
N GLY A 305 0.35 -19.34 9.09
CA GLY A 305 0.45 -20.62 9.79
C GLY A 305 1.46 -20.70 10.94
N GLU A 306 2.16 -19.60 11.29
CA GLU A 306 2.90 -19.56 12.55
C GLU A 306 1.93 -19.60 13.74
N ALA A 307 2.20 -20.50 14.68
CA ALA A 307 1.46 -20.52 15.94
C ALA A 307 1.74 -19.25 16.74
N VAL A 308 0.74 -18.74 17.47
CA VAL A 308 0.91 -17.61 18.38
C VAL A 308 2.14 -17.85 19.27
N PRO A 309 3.11 -16.90 19.29
CA PRO A 309 4.30 -17.00 20.12
C PRO A 309 3.94 -17.27 21.59
N GLU A 310 4.68 -18.17 22.24
CA GLU A 310 4.36 -18.61 23.60
C GLU A 310 4.29 -17.45 24.59
N GLU A 311 5.15 -16.45 24.42
CA GLU A 311 5.24 -15.24 25.23
C GLU A 311 4.01 -14.32 25.12
N LEU A 312 3.23 -14.47 24.04
CA LEU A 312 2.00 -13.73 23.78
C LEU A 312 0.74 -14.59 24.02
N ARG A 313 0.89 -15.84 24.50
CA ARG A 313 -0.25 -16.66 24.88
C ARG A 313 -0.82 -16.18 26.21
N GLY A 314 -2.15 -16.14 26.31
CA GLY A 314 -2.84 -15.76 27.54
C GLY A 314 -3.00 -14.26 27.76
N LEU A 315 -2.72 -13.43 26.73
CA LEU A 315 -3.17 -12.03 26.71
C LEU A 315 -4.69 -11.94 26.79
N SER A 316 -5.18 -10.81 27.31
CA SER A 316 -6.61 -10.55 27.43
C SER A 316 -7.25 -10.27 26.07
N GLY A 317 -6.53 -9.55 25.22
CA GLY A 317 -6.87 -9.30 23.82
C GLY A 317 -6.36 -10.39 22.86
N PRO A 318 -6.88 -10.44 21.62
CA PRO A 318 -6.45 -11.42 20.64
C PRO A 318 -5.03 -11.16 20.13
N VAL A 319 -4.33 -12.24 19.78
CA VAL A 319 -3.10 -12.20 18.99
C VAL A 319 -3.42 -12.82 17.65
N LEU A 320 -3.32 -12.03 16.58
CA LEU A 320 -3.78 -12.42 15.25
C LEU A 320 -2.57 -12.59 14.33
N MET A 321 -2.51 -13.75 13.69
CA MET A 321 -1.48 -14.09 12.73
C MET A 321 -1.99 -13.85 11.30
N PRO A 322 -1.10 -13.52 10.34
CA PRO A 322 -1.47 -13.36 8.94
C PRO A 322 -2.22 -14.57 8.38
N GLY A 323 -3.19 -14.30 7.50
CA GLY A 323 -3.97 -15.33 6.81
C GLY A 323 -5.34 -15.66 7.43
N THR A 324 -5.79 -14.88 8.41
CA THR A 324 -7.16 -14.98 8.97
C THR A 324 -8.00 -13.74 8.64
N ASP A 325 -9.32 -13.89 8.60
CA ASP A 325 -10.24 -12.77 8.35
C ASP A 325 -10.19 -11.75 9.51
N GLU A 326 -10.02 -12.22 10.74
CA GLU A 326 -9.84 -11.36 11.91
C GLU A 326 -8.57 -10.52 11.80
N TYR A 327 -7.45 -11.10 11.35
CA TYR A 327 -6.22 -10.35 11.07
C TYR A 327 -6.47 -9.28 10.00
N ALA A 328 -7.13 -9.62 8.90
CA ALA A 328 -7.41 -8.68 7.82
C ALA A 328 -8.30 -7.51 8.30
N ALA A 329 -9.34 -7.80 9.08
CA ALA A 329 -10.21 -6.79 9.68
C ALA A 329 -9.44 -5.87 10.65
N GLU A 330 -8.59 -6.44 11.50
CA GLU A 330 -7.78 -5.69 12.46
C GLU A 330 -6.72 -4.81 11.77
N CYS A 331 -6.27 -5.18 10.58
CA CYS A 331 -5.32 -4.42 9.76
C CYS A 331 -5.97 -3.34 8.87
N ALA A 332 -7.29 -3.38 8.66
CA ALA A 332 -8.01 -2.44 7.80
C ALA A 332 -7.89 -0.99 8.27
N THR A 333 -7.81 -0.02 7.35
CA THR A 333 -7.68 1.41 7.68
C THR A 333 -8.87 2.21 7.15
N PHE A 334 -8.94 3.49 7.51
CA PHE A 334 -9.97 4.38 6.99
C PHE A 334 -9.76 4.69 5.50
N ASN A 335 -8.50 4.73 5.05
CA ASN A 335 -8.18 4.88 3.63
C ASN A 335 -8.16 3.50 2.97
N LEU A 336 -9.12 3.20 2.10
CA LEU A 336 -9.23 1.88 1.47
C LEU A 336 -8.10 1.55 0.48
N ASN A 337 -7.26 2.53 0.11
CA ASN A 337 -6.04 2.28 -0.67
C ASN A 337 -4.89 1.73 0.20
N LEU A 338 -5.03 1.74 1.53
CA LEU A 338 -3.96 1.45 2.47
C LEU A 338 -4.37 0.38 3.47
N SER A 339 -3.47 -0.54 3.75
CA SER A 339 -3.68 -1.60 4.75
C SER A 339 -2.38 -1.94 5.46
N PHE A 340 -2.48 -2.29 6.74
CA PHE A 340 -1.36 -2.82 7.51
C PHE A 340 -1.08 -4.28 7.11
N ARG A 341 0.20 -4.66 7.12
CA ARG A 341 0.72 -6.00 6.81
C ARG A 341 1.80 -6.46 7.83
N PRO A 342 1.53 -6.38 9.15
CA PRO A 342 2.48 -6.73 10.19
C PRO A 342 2.76 -8.24 10.27
N ALA A 343 3.87 -8.61 10.90
CA ALA A 343 4.18 -10.00 11.20
C ALA A 343 3.13 -10.65 12.11
N LEU A 344 2.58 -9.87 13.06
CA LEU A 344 1.44 -10.24 13.88
C LEU A 344 0.73 -8.98 14.42
N VAL A 345 -0.51 -9.15 14.84
CA VAL A 345 -1.29 -8.11 15.50
C VAL A 345 -1.56 -8.49 16.95
N VAL A 346 -1.36 -7.56 17.88
CA VAL A 346 -1.87 -7.67 19.26
C VAL A 346 -3.01 -6.69 19.42
N GLY A 347 -4.23 -7.23 19.52
CA GLY A 347 -5.44 -6.47 19.78
C GLY A 347 -5.61 -6.13 21.25
N ALA A 348 -4.82 -5.20 21.77
CA ALA A 348 -4.73 -4.93 23.20
C ALA A 348 -6.09 -4.56 23.83
N ALA A 349 -6.44 -5.27 24.90
CA ALA A 349 -7.64 -4.99 25.70
C ALA A 349 -7.30 -4.23 27.00
N CYS A 350 -6.04 -4.26 27.43
CA CYS A 350 -5.55 -3.59 28.63
C CYS A 350 -4.06 -3.21 28.51
N GLU A 351 -3.55 -2.49 29.52
CA GLU A 351 -2.14 -2.05 29.53
C GLU A 351 -1.15 -3.21 29.60
N ASP A 352 -1.51 -4.33 30.24
CA ASP A 352 -0.62 -5.49 30.33
C ASP A 352 -0.43 -6.19 28.97
N ASP A 353 -1.46 -6.22 28.12
CA ASP A 353 -1.33 -6.70 26.74
C ASP A 353 -0.34 -5.85 25.94
N VAL A 354 -0.42 -4.51 26.10
CA VAL A 354 0.50 -3.56 25.46
C VAL A 354 1.93 -3.80 25.96
N ARG A 355 2.14 -3.93 27.26
CA ARG A 355 3.47 -4.22 27.84
C ARG A 355 4.04 -5.52 27.31
N ALA A 356 3.25 -6.59 27.26
CA ALA A 356 3.68 -7.87 26.74
C ALA A 356 4.07 -7.77 25.26
N ALA A 357 3.25 -7.10 24.44
CA ALA A 357 3.53 -6.88 23.02
C ALA A 357 4.82 -6.08 22.79
N VAL A 358 5.02 -4.99 23.54
CA VAL A 358 6.23 -4.17 23.43
C VAL A 358 7.47 -4.94 23.88
N ARG A 359 7.40 -5.68 25.00
CA ARG A 359 8.53 -6.51 25.47
C ARG A 359 8.87 -7.62 24.49
N PHE A 360 7.87 -8.25 23.89
CA PHE A 360 8.05 -9.25 22.85
C PHE A 360 8.77 -8.66 21.63
N ALA A 361 8.29 -7.51 21.14
CA ALA A 361 8.89 -6.83 20.00
C ALA A 361 10.34 -6.41 20.30
N ALA A 362 10.58 -5.77 21.45
CA ALA A 362 11.90 -5.34 21.90
C ALA A 362 12.87 -6.52 22.06
N GLY A 363 12.43 -7.63 22.67
CA GLY A 363 13.22 -8.84 22.83
C GLY A 363 13.64 -9.51 21.52
N ARG A 364 12.93 -9.22 20.42
CA ARG A 364 13.20 -9.74 19.07
C ARG A 364 13.72 -8.69 18.09
N GLY A 365 13.90 -7.44 18.54
CA GLY A 365 14.28 -6.32 17.67
C GLY A 365 13.25 -6.00 16.58
N MET A 366 11.99 -6.43 16.76
CA MET A 366 10.92 -6.19 15.81
C MET A 366 10.42 -4.74 15.93
N PRO A 367 10.22 -4.02 14.82
CA PRO A 367 9.55 -2.73 14.86
C PRO A 367 8.13 -2.83 15.41
N ILE A 368 7.61 -1.68 15.86
CA ILE A 368 6.27 -1.55 16.42
C ILE A 368 5.50 -0.49 15.63
N ALA A 369 4.28 -0.85 15.25
CA ALA A 369 3.26 0.06 14.75
C ALA A 369 2.11 0.13 15.76
N VAL A 370 1.45 1.29 15.84
CA VAL A 370 0.29 1.48 16.74
C VAL A 370 -0.89 1.98 15.94
N LYS A 371 -2.05 1.34 16.11
CA LYS A 371 -3.29 1.71 15.46
C LYS A 371 -4.41 1.92 16.48
N SER A 372 -5.08 3.06 16.38
CA SER A 372 -6.37 3.32 17.04
C SER A 372 -7.48 3.23 15.98
N SER A 373 -8.07 4.33 15.55
CA SER A 373 -9.16 4.34 14.54
C SER A 373 -8.73 4.10 13.09
N GLY A 374 -7.43 3.99 12.79
CA GLY A 374 -6.93 3.81 11.42
C GLY A 374 -7.12 5.01 10.48
N HIS A 375 -7.42 6.20 11.01
CA HIS A 375 -7.57 7.43 10.21
C HIS A 375 -6.25 7.99 9.67
N GLN A 376 -5.13 7.59 10.24
CA GLN A 376 -3.81 7.89 9.70
C GLN A 376 -3.03 6.60 9.49
N PHE A 377 -2.24 6.60 8.43
CA PHE A 377 -1.37 5.52 8.01
C PHE A 377 -0.08 6.14 7.47
N VAL A 378 1.06 5.51 7.73
CA VAL A 378 2.35 5.96 7.21
C VAL A 378 3.02 4.86 6.39
N SER A 379 2.95 3.62 6.85
CA SER A 379 3.57 2.50 6.18
C SER A 379 2.82 1.20 6.48
N PRO A 380 2.95 0.16 5.64
CA PRO A 380 2.31 -1.13 5.87
C PRO A 380 2.76 -1.84 7.16
N ALA A 381 3.87 -1.43 7.76
CA ALA A 381 4.43 -2.05 8.97
C ALA A 381 4.81 -3.53 8.77
N GLU A 382 5.42 -3.84 7.62
CA GLU A 382 6.00 -5.16 7.35
C GLU A 382 7.03 -5.54 8.43
N ASP A 383 7.05 -6.82 8.79
CA ASP A 383 7.90 -7.40 9.85
C ASP A 383 7.73 -6.78 11.26
N ALA A 384 6.72 -5.93 11.45
CA ALA A 384 6.44 -5.28 12.71
C ALA A 384 5.43 -6.06 13.56
N VAL A 385 5.38 -5.73 14.85
CA VAL A 385 4.22 -5.97 15.71
C VAL A 385 3.27 -4.79 15.58
N LEU A 386 2.04 -5.03 15.12
CA LEU A 386 0.98 -4.03 15.17
C LEU A 386 0.24 -4.15 16.50
N ILE A 387 0.25 -3.08 17.30
CA ILE A 387 -0.55 -3.00 18.52
C ILE A 387 -1.80 -2.18 18.20
N THR A 388 -2.97 -2.79 18.25
CA THR A 388 -4.23 -2.06 18.13
C THR A 388 -4.82 -1.78 19.50
N THR A 389 -5.47 -0.64 19.64
CA THR A 389 -6.01 -0.15 20.92
C THR A 389 -7.53 -0.10 20.94
N GLU A 390 -8.19 -0.56 19.88
CA GLU A 390 -9.63 -0.43 19.69
C GLU A 390 -10.45 -0.96 20.88
N ARG A 391 -9.98 -2.01 21.55
CA ARG A 391 -10.69 -2.64 22.67
C ARG A 391 -10.54 -1.90 24.00
N MET A 392 -9.65 -0.92 24.10
CA MET A 392 -9.42 -0.11 25.30
C MET A 392 -10.44 1.05 25.34
N LYS A 393 -11.59 0.81 25.99
CA LYS A 393 -12.79 1.66 25.91
C LYS A 393 -13.21 2.32 27.23
N ARG A 394 -12.39 2.28 28.28
CA ARG A 394 -12.73 2.91 29.56
C ARG A 394 -12.77 4.44 29.42
N LEU A 395 -13.90 5.02 29.83
CA LEU A 395 -14.16 6.45 29.85
C LEU A 395 -14.65 6.87 31.24
N THR A 396 -14.01 7.87 31.84
CA THR A 396 -14.47 8.51 33.08
C THR A 396 -14.65 10.00 32.84
N VAL A 397 -15.83 10.54 33.17
CA VAL A 397 -16.14 11.98 33.12
C VAL A 397 -16.31 12.49 34.54
N ASN A 398 -15.53 13.50 34.93
CA ASN A 398 -15.62 14.14 36.23
C ASN A 398 -16.14 15.57 36.07
N GLY A 399 -17.42 15.78 36.40
CA GLY A 399 -18.09 17.08 36.29
C GLY A 399 -17.49 18.16 37.21
N ASP A 400 -17.14 17.79 38.45
CA ASP A 400 -16.64 18.72 39.46
C ASP A 400 -15.22 19.20 39.13
N ARG A 401 -14.35 18.27 38.74
CA ARG A 401 -12.95 18.55 38.35
C ARG A 401 -12.82 19.03 36.91
N ARG A 402 -13.89 18.94 36.12
CA ARG A 402 -13.96 19.22 34.68
C ARG A 402 -12.87 18.49 33.89
N THR A 403 -12.73 17.20 34.16
CA THR A 403 -11.78 16.33 33.47
C THR A 403 -12.45 15.13 32.84
N VAL A 404 -11.79 14.61 31.81
CA VAL A 404 -12.11 13.33 31.20
C VAL A 404 -10.86 12.47 31.19
N SER A 405 -11.00 11.21 31.62
CA SER A 405 -10.00 10.16 31.40
C SER A 405 -10.51 9.22 30.32
N ALA A 406 -9.75 9.06 29.24
CA ALA A 406 -10.13 8.28 28.07
C ALA A 406 -9.01 7.31 27.67
N GLU A 407 -9.35 6.02 27.57
CA GLU A 407 -8.47 5.01 26.98
C GLU A 407 -8.31 5.18 25.46
N ALA A 408 -7.20 4.64 24.94
CA ALA A 408 -6.72 4.84 23.57
C ALA A 408 -7.62 4.33 22.45
N GLY A 409 -8.57 3.45 22.76
CA GLY A 409 -9.54 2.95 21.80
C GLY A 409 -10.73 3.88 21.56
N LEU A 410 -10.96 4.89 22.41
CA LEU A 410 -12.14 5.75 22.31
C LEU A 410 -12.09 6.71 21.12
N ARG A 411 -13.23 6.87 20.45
CA ARG A 411 -13.49 7.85 19.38
C ARG A 411 -14.29 9.05 19.89
N TRP A 412 -14.26 10.16 19.16
CA TRP A 412 -15.02 11.36 19.54
C TRP A 412 -16.54 11.11 19.57
N SER A 413 -17.06 10.24 18.69
CA SER A 413 -18.46 9.80 18.70
C SER A 413 -18.88 9.09 20.00
N GLU A 414 -17.94 8.49 20.73
CA GLU A 414 -18.19 7.83 22.02
C GLU A 414 -18.04 8.79 23.22
N VAL A 415 -17.12 9.75 23.13
CA VAL A 415 -16.80 10.67 24.25
C VAL A 415 -17.73 11.87 24.30
N LEU A 416 -18.00 12.51 23.15
CA LEU A 416 -18.70 13.79 23.09
C LEU A 416 -20.13 13.75 23.68
N PRO A 417 -20.96 12.72 23.43
CA PRO A 417 -22.28 12.65 24.06
C PRO A 417 -22.20 12.57 25.60
N ARG A 418 -21.23 11.81 26.12
CA ARG A 418 -21.07 11.58 27.57
C ARG A 418 -20.59 12.81 28.32
N THR A 419 -19.75 13.63 27.69
CA THR A 419 -19.36 14.92 28.28
C THR A 419 -20.48 15.94 28.19
N ALA A 420 -21.24 15.93 27.08
CA ALA A 420 -22.37 16.84 26.89
C ALA A 420 -23.47 16.62 27.94
N ASP A 421 -23.73 15.38 28.36
CA ASP A 421 -24.64 15.06 29.47
C ASP A 421 -24.24 15.75 30.79
N ALA A 422 -22.93 15.98 31.00
CA ALA A 422 -22.38 16.70 32.14
C ALA A 422 -22.28 18.22 31.92
N GLY A 423 -22.77 18.73 30.79
CA GLY A 423 -22.67 20.14 30.41
C GLY A 423 -21.25 20.57 30.03
N LEU A 424 -20.41 19.63 29.59
CA LEU A 424 -18.99 19.83 29.31
C LEU A 424 -18.65 19.43 27.86
N THR A 425 -17.68 20.13 27.28
CA THR A 425 -17.21 19.89 25.91
C THR A 425 -15.69 19.81 25.86
N PRO A 426 -15.11 18.73 25.33
CA PRO A 426 -13.69 18.64 25.05
C PRO A 426 -13.30 19.47 23.82
N VAL A 427 -12.00 19.72 23.64
CA VAL A 427 -11.44 20.27 22.39
C VAL A 427 -11.42 19.18 21.31
N ALA A 428 -12.61 18.75 20.86
CA ALA A 428 -12.78 17.65 19.91
C ALA A 428 -12.49 18.06 18.47
N GLY A 429 -12.13 17.07 17.64
CA GLY A 429 -11.99 17.20 16.20
C GLY A 429 -13.34 17.28 15.47
N SER A 430 -13.30 17.55 14.16
CA SER A 430 -14.49 17.64 13.31
C SER A 430 -15.05 16.28 12.91
N ALA A 431 -14.19 15.28 12.67
CA ALA A 431 -14.58 13.94 12.28
C ALA A 431 -14.93 13.07 13.52
N PRO A 432 -16.18 12.55 13.63
CA PRO A 432 -16.62 11.79 14.80
C PRO A 432 -15.87 10.48 15.05
N GLU A 433 -15.44 9.81 13.98
CA GLU A 433 -14.81 8.48 14.05
C GLU A 433 -13.30 8.50 14.33
N VAL A 434 -12.72 9.69 14.48
CA VAL A 434 -11.32 9.86 14.83
C VAL A 434 -11.09 9.48 16.30
N GLY A 435 -10.03 8.71 16.55
CA GLY A 435 -9.60 8.33 17.90
C GLY A 435 -9.08 9.51 18.71
N VAL A 436 -9.49 9.61 19.98
CA VAL A 436 -9.21 10.72 20.89
C VAL A 436 -7.70 10.87 21.14
N VAL A 437 -7.02 9.77 21.45
CA VAL A 437 -5.59 9.78 21.80
C VAL A 437 -4.74 10.18 20.59
N GLY A 438 -4.84 9.46 19.46
CA GLY A 438 -4.03 9.76 18.28
C GLY A 438 -4.20 11.19 17.76
N TYR A 439 -5.44 11.71 17.79
CA TYR A 439 -5.75 13.10 17.45
C TYR A 439 -5.02 14.09 18.37
N THR A 440 -5.08 13.87 19.69
CA THR A 440 -4.52 14.74 20.71
C THR A 440 -2.99 14.72 20.70
N LEU A 441 -2.36 13.55 20.50
CA LEU A 441 -0.90 13.42 20.43
C LEU A 441 -0.28 14.12 19.21
N GLY A 442 -1.08 14.46 18.19
CA GLY A 442 -0.64 15.32 17.08
C GLY A 442 -0.97 16.81 17.26
N GLY A 443 -1.46 17.20 18.44
CA GLY A 443 -1.95 18.54 18.75
C GLY A 443 -3.47 18.57 18.92
N GLY A 444 -4.20 18.23 17.86
CA GLY A 444 -5.66 18.23 17.85
C GLY A 444 -6.24 19.63 17.66
N GLN A 445 -6.61 19.96 16.41
CA GLN A 445 -7.22 21.23 16.04
C GLN A 445 -8.75 21.11 16.03
N SER A 446 -9.43 21.83 16.92
CA SER A 446 -10.89 21.79 17.02
C SER A 446 -11.53 22.79 16.06
N PRO A 447 -12.63 22.41 15.36
CA PRO A 447 -13.38 23.32 14.50
C PRO A 447 -14.22 24.32 15.29
N LEU A 448 -14.31 24.21 16.63
CA LEU A 448 -15.15 25.05 17.48
C LEU A 448 -14.35 25.71 18.61
N LEU A 449 -13.60 24.92 19.39
CA LEU A 449 -12.91 25.43 20.59
C LEU A 449 -11.49 25.92 20.29
N GLY A 450 -10.95 25.66 19.10
CA GLY A 450 -9.52 25.84 18.80
C GLY A 450 -9.01 27.27 19.02
N ARG A 451 -9.70 28.27 18.47
CA ARG A 451 -9.25 29.67 18.57
C ARG A 451 -9.43 30.27 19.97
N THR A 452 -10.32 29.73 20.80
CA THR A 452 -10.56 30.20 22.17
C THR A 452 -9.68 29.48 23.19
N HIS A 453 -9.49 28.17 23.03
CA HIS A 453 -8.88 27.30 24.03
C HIS A 453 -7.54 26.69 23.59
N GLY A 454 -7.15 26.76 22.32
CA GLY A 454 -5.90 26.22 21.81
C GLY A 454 -6.05 24.79 21.30
N TYR A 455 -4.95 24.04 21.29
CA TYR A 455 -4.94 22.65 20.83
C TYR A 455 -5.47 21.70 21.91
N ALA A 456 -6.00 20.54 21.53
CA ALA A 456 -6.40 19.51 22.50
C ALA A 456 -5.22 19.08 23.41
N ALA A 457 -4.02 19.03 22.85
CA ALA A 457 -2.77 18.77 23.56
C ALA A 457 -2.45 19.77 24.68
N ASP A 458 -3.00 20.99 24.63
CA ASP A 458 -2.74 22.04 25.63
C ASP A 458 -3.44 21.75 26.96
N HIS A 459 -4.40 20.82 26.94
CA HIS A 459 -5.32 20.53 28.04
C HIS A 459 -5.06 19.16 28.67
N VAL A 460 -4.04 18.44 28.20
CA VAL A 460 -3.66 17.14 28.78
C VAL A 460 -2.98 17.36 30.14
N ARG A 461 -3.39 16.60 31.14
CA ARG A 461 -2.85 16.64 32.51
C ARG A 461 -1.96 15.45 32.81
N ARG A 462 -2.31 14.29 32.27
CA ARG A 462 -1.67 13.00 32.55
C ARG A 462 -1.83 12.08 31.35
N MET A 463 -0.84 11.25 31.10
CA MET A 463 -0.95 10.12 30.19
C MET A 463 -0.37 8.86 30.83
N ASN A 464 -0.95 7.71 30.52
CA ASN A 464 -0.28 6.43 30.70
C ASN A 464 0.34 6.01 29.37
N VAL A 465 1.61 5.60 29.40
CA VAL A 465 2.37 5.22 28.20
C VAL A 465 3.26 4.01 28.48
N VAL A 466 3.28 3.07 27.56
CA VAL A 466 4.26 1.97 27.53
C VAL A 466 5.35 2.34 26.53
N THR A 467 6.58 2.57 27.00
CA THR A 467 7.72 2.93 26.14
C THR A 467 8.50 1.71 25.66
N ALA A 468 9.57 1.89 24.88
CA ALA A 468 10.24 0.80 24.16
C ALA A 468 10.89 -0.27 25.04
N ASP A 469 11.15 0.05 26.31
CA ASP A 469 11.60 -0.90 27.34
C ASP A 469 10.47 -1.78 27.91
N GLY A 470 9.22 -1.55 27.48
CA GLY A 470 8.05 -2.30 27.93
C GLY A 470 7.55 -1.90 29.32
N GLU A 471 8.04 -0.79 29.88
CA GLU A 471 7.59 -0.28 31.18
C GLU A 471 6.44 0.72 31.02
N LEU A 472 5.41 0.52 31.85
CA LEU A 472 4.27 1.43 31.95
C LEU A 472 4.65 2.63 32.81
N ARG A 473 4.47 3.83 32.25
CA ARG A 473 4.75 5.10 32.91
C ARG A 473 3.50 5.94 32.98
N THR A 474 3.28 6.56 34.13
CA THR A 474 2.35 7.68 34.25
C THR A 474 3.15 8.96 34.10
N VAL A 475 2.94 9.67 33.00
CA VAL A 475 3.66 10.90 32.66
C VAL A 475 2.79 12.12 32.92
N THR A 476 3.38 13.14 33.54
CA THR A 476 2.75 14.42 33.89
C THR A 476 3.76 15.55 33.67
N PRO A 477 3.36 16.83 33.72
CA PRO A 477 4.30 17.94 33.60
C PRO A 477 5.43 17.91 34.65
N ASP A 478 5.13 17.38 35.85
CA ASP A 478 6.10 17.27 36.94
C ASP A 478 6.81 15.90 37.01
N ASN A 479 6.40 14.91 36.20
CA ASN A 479 6.94 13.55 36.21
C ASN A 479 7.22 13.07 34.78
N GLU A 480 8.50 12.91 34.45
CA GLU A 480 9.00 12.71 33.08
C GLU A 480 8.61 13.86 32.13
N PRO A 481 8.94 15.13 32.47
CA PRO A 481 8.52 16.32 31.71
C PRO A 481 8.92 16.30 30.23
N ASP A 482 10.09 15.75 29.92
CA ASP A 482 10.57 15.66 28.54
C ASP A 482 9.74 14.68 27.70
N LEU A 483 9.32 13.55 28.29
CA LEU A 483 8.45 12.58 27.63
C LEU A 483 7.03 13.12 27.49
N PHE A 484 6.52 13.80 28.53
CA PHE A 484 5.22 14.48 28.48
C PHE A 484 5.18 15.51 27.34
N TRP A 485 6.21 16.36 27.24
CA TRP A 485 6.36 17.34 26.16
C TRP A 485 6.40 16.67 24.78
N ALA A 486 7.17 15.59 24.63
CA ALA A 486 7.41 14.94 23.35
C ALA A 486 6.18 14.16 22.81
N LEU A 487 5.43 13.50 23.69
CA LEU A 487 4.20 12.79 23.32
C LEU A 487 3.14 13.73 22.75
N LEU A 488 3.06 14.96 23.28
CA LEU A 488 2.10 15.99 22.86
C LEU A 488 2.64 16.78 21.67
N GLY A 489 2.46 16.24 20.47
CA GLY A 489 2.92 16.81 19.20
C GLY A 489 3.80 15.84 18.41
N GLY A 490 4.59 15.01 19.10
CA GLY A 490 5.47 14.01 18.50
C GLY A 490 4.83 12.63 18.28
N LYS A 491 3.54 12.46 18.60
CA LYS A 491 2.75 11.24 18.30
C LYS A 491 3.30 9.95 18.92
N GLY A 492 3.04 8.81 18.27
CA GLY A 492 3.44 7.47 18.71
C GLY A 492 4.94 7.17 18.58
N ASN A 493 5.81 8.19 18.52
CA ASN A 493 7.26 8.01 18.48
C ASN A 493 7.83 7.45 19.79
N PHE A 494 7.19 7.69 20.92
CA PHE A 494 7.83 7.45 22.23
C PHE A 494 7.21 6.28 23.00
N GLY A 495 6.17 5.65 22.46
CA GLY A 495 5.46 4.58 23.13
C GLY A 495 4.01 4.46 22.70
N VAL A 496 3.33 3.48 23.30
CA VAL A 496 1.88 3.30 23.18
C VAL A 496 1.22 4.04 24.34
N VAL A 497 0.57 5.17 24.04
CA VAL A 497 -0.26 5.86 25.03
C VAL A 497 -1.56 5.08 25.19
N THR A 498 -1.83 4.60 26.40
CA THR A 498 -2.97 3.72 26.74
C THR A 498 -4.17 4.48 27.28
N GLU A 499 -3.93 5.62 27.95
CA GLU A 499 -4.94 6.48 28.54
C GLU A 499 -4.43 7.93 28.58
N ILE A 500 -5.34 8.89 28.36
CA ILE A 500 -5.08 10.32 28.60
C ILE A 500 -6.14 10.90 29.54
N GLU A 501 -5.72 11.79 30.45
CA GLU A 501 -6.61 12.66 31.23
C GLU A 501 -6.46 14.11 30.73
N PHE A 502 -7.55 14.77 30.39
CA PHE A 502 -7.55 16.15 29.88
C PHE A 502 -8.71 17.00 30.40
N ASP A 503 -8.55 18.31 30.28
CA ASP A 503 -9.53 19.32 30.64
C ASP A 503 -10.67 19.48 29.64
N VAL A 504 -11.87 19.72 30.17
CA VAL A 504 -13.09 19.98 29.39
C VAL A 504 -13.79 21.26 29.82
N PHE A 505 -14.53 21.88 28.90
CA PHE A 505 -15.02 23.26 29.03
C PHE A 505 -16.53 23.30 29.23
N PRO A 506 -17.07 24.22 30.05
CA PRO A 506 -18.51 24.36 30.29
C PRO A 506 -19.21 25.04 29.10
N VAL A 507 -19.21 24.37 27.96
CA VAL A 507 -19.88 24.77 26.72
C VAL A 507 -20.92 23.72 26.41
N THR A 508 -22.17 24.14 26.22
CA THR A 508 -23.31 23.24 25.95
C THR A 508 -23.95 23.47 24.58
N ARG A 509 -23.70 24.63 23.99
CA ARG A 509 -24.21 25.06 22.69
C ARG A 509 -23.19 25.93 21.98
N PHE A 510 -23.37 26.07 20.67
CA PHE A 510 -22.64 27.01 19.83
C PHE A 510 -23.57 27.54 18.73
N TYR A 511 -23.21 28.67 18.13
CA TYR A 511 -23.81 29.12 16.89
C TYR A 511 -22.87 28.76 15.73
N GLY A 512 -23.32 27.97 14.75
CA GLY A 512 -22.45 27.53 13.67
C GLY A 512 -23.08 26.54 12.70
N GLY A 513 -22.27 26.11 11.73
CA GLY A 513 -22.69 25.25 10.62
C GLY A 513 -22.00 25.64 9.32
N GLY A 514 -22.58 25.21 8.20
CA GLY A 514 -22.10 25.47 6.84
C GLY A 514 -23.05 26.37 6.05
N ILE A 515 -22.49 27.34 5.32
CA ILE A 515 -23.17 28.11 4.28
C ILE A 515 -22.63 27.65 2.93
N TYR A 516 -23.51 27.19 2.06
CA TYR A 516 -23.18 26.66 0.75
C TYR A 516 -23.55 27.66 -0.34
N PHE A 517 -22.59 27.96 -1.20
CA PHE A 517 -22.75 28.77 -2.40
C PHE A 517 -22.43 27.94 -3.64
N ALA A 518 -22.86 28.41 -4.80
CA ALA A 518 -22.45 27.83 -6.08
C ALA A 518 -20.93 28.00 -6.26
N GLY A 519 -20.27 27.00 -6.83
CA GLY A 519 -18.83 27.05 -7.08
C GLY A 519 -18.42 28.18 -8.03
N GLU A 520 -19.35 28.63 -8.87
CA GLU A 520 -19.26 29.81 -9.73
C GLU A 520 -18.98 31.11 -8.95
N ASP A 521 -19.43 31.18 -7.69
CA ASP A 521 -19.29 32.35 -6.83
C ASP A 521 -18.01 32.36 -5.99
N LEU A 522 -17.10 31.40 -6.21
CA LEU A 522 -15.88 31.23 -5.40
C LEU A 522 -15.08 32.52 -5.21
N ALA A 523 -14.87 33.30 -6.26
CA ALA A 523 -14.08 34.52 -6.16
C ALA A 523 -14.71 35.55 -5.21
N ALA A 524 -16.02 35.74 -5.29
CA ALA A 524 -16.76 36.68 -4.46
C ALA A 524 -16.80 36.21 -2.99
N VAL A 525 -17.11 34.93 -2.78
CA VAL A 525 -17.21 34.33 -1.43
C VAL A 525 -15.85 34.30 -0.73
N LEU A 526 -14.78 33.93 -1.44
CA LEU A 526 -13.43 33.88 -0.89
C LEU A 526 -12.92 35.26 -0.48
N GLU A 527 -13.18 36.29 -1.30
CA GLU A 527 -12.80 37.66 -0.97
C GLU A 527 -13.59 38.19 0.23
N ALA A 528 -14.90 37.95 0.28
CA ALA A 528 -15.72 38.30 1.43
C ALA A 528 -15.20 37.61 2.71
N TRP A 529 -14.89 36.32 2.65
CA TRP A 529 -14.31 35.57 3.76
C TRP A 529 -12.96 36.14 4.21
N ARG A 530 -12.06 36.45 3.28
CA ARG A 530 -10.73 37.00 3.55
C ARG A 530 -10.80 38.36 4.27
N LEU A 531 -11.72 39.24 3.84
CA LEU A 531 -11.94 40.55 4.45
C LEU A 531 -12.69 40.47 5.80
N TRP A 532 -13.61 39.51 5.93
CA TRP A 532 -14.42 39.31 7.13
C TRP A 532 -13.63 38.69 8.29
N ARG A 533 -12.82 37.67 8.04
CA ARG A 533 -12.09 36.90 9.07
C ARG A 533 -11.29 37.74 10.09
N PRO A 534 -10.57 38.83 9.73
CA PRO A 534 -9.87 39.65 10.73
C PRO A 534 -10.80 40.49 11.61
N THR A 535 -12.10 40.59 11.29
CA THR A 535 -13.07 41.42 12.02
C THR A 535 -13.82 40.65 13.12
N VAL A 536 -13.71 39.32 13.15
CA VAL A 536 -14.43 38.46 14.10
C VAL A 536 -13.57 38.13 15.32
N PRO A 537 -14.19 37.89 16.49
CA PRO A 537 -13.46 37.69 17.73
C PRO A 537 -12.81 36.29 17.80
N GLU A 538 -12.05 36.02 18.86
CA GLU A 538 -11.37 34.72 19.04
C GLU A 538 -12.35 33.56 19.22
N GLU A 539 -13.55 33.82 19.74
CA GLU A 539 -14.63 32.86 19.90
C GLU A 539 -15.23 32.36 18.58
N MET A 540 -14.87 32.99 17.45
CA MET A 540 -15.29 32.61 16.10
C MET A 540 -14.18 31.81 15.40
N THR A 541 -14.46 30.57 15.06
CA THR A 541 -13.68 29.72 14.16
C THR A 541 -14.25 29.71 12.76
N THR A 542 -13.40 29.53 11.76
CA THR A 542 -13.86 29.45 10.37
C THR A 542 -12.90 28.71 9.46
N SER A 543 -13.47 28.10 8.42
CA SER A 543 -12.74 27.55 7.28
C SER A 543 -13.60 27.70 6.02
N LEU A 544 -12.96 27.56 4.86
CA LEU A 544 -13.63 27.57 3.57
C LEU A 544 -13.23 26.32 2.79
N GLY A 545 -14.22 25.56 2.32
CA GLY A 545 -14.04 24.40 1.46
C GLY A 545 -14.53 24.68 0.03
N VAL A 546 -13.89 24.08 -0.95
CA VAL A 546 -14.29 24.06 -2.36
C VAL A 546 -14.50 22.59 -2.74
N GLN A 547 -15.74 22.22 -2.99
CA GLN A 547 -16.18 20.83 -3.02
C GLN A 547 -16.82 20.46 -4.36
N ARG A 548 -16.49 19.28 -4.85
CA ARG A 548 -17.18 18.62 -5.97
C ARG A 548 -17.90 17.42 -5.42
N LEU A 549 -19.17 17.62 -5.09
CA LEU A 549 -19.96 16.63 -4.40
C LEU A 549 -20.50 15.58 -5.39
N PRO A 550 -20.50 14.29 -5.03
CA PRO A 550 -21.09 13.26 -5.87
C PRO A 550 -22.62 13.37 -5.89
N ASP A 551 -23.26 12.75 -6.87
CA ASP A 551 -24.71 12.59 -6.88
C ASP A 551 -25.11 11.41 -5.98
N LEU A 552 -25.21 11.67 -4.67
CA LEU A 552 -25.58 10.67 -3.67
C LEU A 552 -26.90 11.04 -2.96
N PRO A 553 -27.82 10.07 -2.73
CA PRO A 553 -29.05 10.30 -2.00
C PRO A 553 -28.87 10.84 -0.57
N ALA A 554 -27.74 10.52 0.07
CA ALA A 554 -27.41 10.98 1.42
C ALA A 554 -27.17 12.51 1.51
N LEU A 555 -26.86 13.17 0.39
CA LEU A 555 -26.69 14.62 0.35
C LEU A 555 -28.04 15.33 0.16
N PRO A 556 -28.22 16.54 0.72
CA PRO A 556 -29.38 17.39 0.45
C PRO A 556 -29.56 17.65 -1.06
N PRO A 557 -30.80 17.74 -1.59
CA PRO A 557 -31.05 17.88 -3.03
C PRO A 557 -30.25 19.01 -3.72
N PRO A 558 -30.07 20.22 -3.14
CA PRO A 558 -29.28 21.28 -3.77
C PRO A 558 -27.77 20.98 -3.90
N LEU A 559 -27.27 19.99 -3.17
CA LEU A 559 -25.84 19.67 -3.09
C LEU A 559 -25.44 18.44 -3.91
N ARG A 560 -26.40 17.65 -4.40
CA ARG A 560 -26.14 16.41 -5.15
C ARG A 560 -25.51 16.72 -6.50
N GLY A 561 -24.33 16.14 -6.78
CA GLY A 561 -23.61 16.36 -8.03
C GLY A 561 -23.06 17.78 -8.21
N ALA A 562 -23.14 18.62 -7.18
CA ALA A 562 -22.89 20.05 -7.29
C ALA A 562 -21.41 20.41 -7.07
N PHE A 563 -20.95 21.45 -7.76
CA PHE A 563 -19.73 22.17 -7.45
C PHE A 563 -20.07 23.34 -6.53
N VAL A 564 -19.53 23.34 -5.30
CA VAL A 564 -19.97 24.27 -4.24
C VAL A 564 -18.80 24.87 -3.46
N VAL A 565 -19.04 26.05 -2.91
CA VAL A 565 -18.20 26.67 -1.87
C VAL A 565 -18.89 26.48 -0.53
N HIS A 566 -18.18 25.89 0.44
CA HIS A 566 -18.69 25.58 1.76
C HIS A 566 -17.96 26.45 2.80
N VAL A 567 -18.59 27.55 3.21
CA VAL A 567 -18.07 28.43 4.27
C VAL A 567 -18.56 27.91 5.61
N ARG A 568 -17.63 27.63 6.52
CA ARG A 568 -17.90 26.96 7.79
C ARG A 568 -17.58 27.91 8.93
N ILE A 569 -18.45 27.98 9.93
CA ILE A 569 -18.24 28.79 11.13
C ILE A 569 -18.63 28.04 12.40
N GLY A 570 -17.92 28.33 13.49
CA GLY A 570 -18.28 27.91 14.84
C GLY A 570 -18.07 29.08 15.80
N TYR A 571 -19.08 29.40 16.60
CA TYR A 571 -19.07 30.56 17.49
C TYR A 571 -19.55 30.20 18.89
N LEU A 572 -18.75 30.55 19.90
CA LEU A 572 -19.04 30.28 21.31
C LEU A 572 -19.86 31.39 22.01
N GLY A 573 -20.17 32.49 21.31
CA GLY A 573 -20.99 33.57 21.87
C GLY A 573 -22.49 33.36 21.67
N SER A 574 -23.25 34.46 21.73
CA SER A 574 -24.72 34.41 21.62
C SER A 574 -25.18 34.16 20.17
N ALA A 575 -26.37 33.58 19.99
CA ALA A 575 -26.95 33.41 18.67
C ALA A 575 -27.19 34.74 17.93
N ASP A 576 -27.61 35.79 18.64
CA ASP A 576 -27.82 37.14 18.06
C ASP A 576 -26.50 37.73 17.55
N ASP A 577 -25.41 37.52 18.28
CA ASP A 577 -24.07 37.91 17.85
C ASP A 577 -23.60 37.06 16.67
N GLY A 578 -23.81 35.75 16.73
CA GLY A 578 -23.50 34.84 15.64
C GLY A 578 -24.20 35.23 14.33
N GLU A 579 -25.50 35.55 14.39
CA GLU A 579 -26.29 35.99 13.24
C GLU A 579 -25.74 37.27 12.63
N ARG A 580 -25.47 38.27 13.47
CA ARG A 580 -24.89 39.54 13.02
C ARG A 580 -23.50 39.37 12.42
N LEU A 581 -22.67 38.52 13.03
CA LEU A 581 -21.31 38.23 12.56
C LEU A 581 -21.33 37.43 11.25
N ALA A 582 -22.29 36.54 11.02
CA ALA A 582 -22.41 35.75 9.81
C ALA A 582 -23.05 36.51 8.63
N ALA A 583 -23.80 37.58 8.89
CA ALA A 583 -24.52 38.35 7.88
C ALA A 583 -23.66 38.81 6.67
N PRO A 584 -22.41 39.30 6.84
CA PRO A 584 -21.56 39.66 5.69
C PRO A 584 -21.24 38.47 4.77
N LEU A 585 -21.08 37.26 5.32
CA LEU A 585 -20.82 36.05 4.52
C LEU A 585 -22.07 35.63 3.73
N ARG A 586 -23.25 35.69 4.36
CA ARG A 586 -24.54 35.40 3.69
C ARG A 586 -24.83 36.36 2.53
N ALA A 587 -24.37 37.61 2.65
CA ALA A 587 -24.53 38.62 1.62
C ALA A 587 -23.50 38.51 0.47
N ALA A 588 -22.52 37.60 0.56
CA ALA A 588 -21.43 37.51 -0.41
C ALA A 588 -21.88 37.03 -1.79
N ALA A 589 -22.85 36.12 -1.85
CA ALA A 589 -23.40 35.53 -3.06
C ALA A 589 -24.77 34.85 -2.78
N PRO A 590 -25.54 34.44 -3.81
CA PRO A 590 -26.76 33.65 -3.60
C PRO A 590 -26.48 32.33 -2.86
N VAL A 591 -27.16 32.11 -1.73
CA VAL A 591 -26.99 30.92 -0.91
C VAL A 591 -27.81 29.75 -1.49
N LEU A 592 -27.15 28.60 -1.69
CA LEU A 592 -27.78 27.33 -2.07
C LEU A 592 -28.41 26.62 -0.87
N LEU A 593 -27.69 26.61 0.26
CA LEU A 593 -28.14 26.02 1.51
C LEU A 593 -27.46 26.76 2.68
N ASP A 594 -28.26 27.17 3.67
CA ASP A 594 -27.76 27.72 4.93
C ASP A 594 -28.12 26.75 6.06
N ALA A 595 -27.09 26.15 6.67
CA ALA A 595 -27.23 25.26 7.81
C ALA A 595 -26.69 25.87 9.11
N VAL A 596 -26.36 27.17 9.11
CA VAL A 596 -25.84 27.89 10.27
C VAL A 596 -26.97 28.26 11.22
N GLY A 597 -26.80 27.93 12.50
CA GLY A 597 -27.73 28.31 13.56
C GLY A 597 -27.22 27.93 14.94
N GLU A 598 -28.02 28.15 15.98
CA GLU A 598 -27.71 27.65 17.33
C GLU A 598 -27.90 26.12 17.38
N LYS A 599 -26.88 25.41 17.86
CA LYS A 599 -26.79 23.95 17.88
C LYS A 599 -26.25 23.45 19.23
N PRO A 600 -26.65 22.25 19.69
CA PRO A 600 -25.99 21.60 20.81
C PRO A 600 -24.57 21.19 20.42
N VAL A 601 -23.65 21.12 21.39
CA VAL A 601 -22.23 20.74 21.14
C VAL A 601 -22.06 19.36 20.51
N THR A 602 -23.01 18.45 20.69
CA THR A 602 -23.02 17.13 20.04
C THR A 602 -23.12 17.22 18.51
N ALA A 603 -23.55 18.36 17.96
CA ALA A 603 -23.63 18.63 16.53
C ALA A 603 -22.35 19.26 15.96
N VAL A 604 -21.23 19.30 16.70
CA VAL A 604 -19.97 19.92 16.23
C VAL A 604 -19.47 19.34 14.89
N GLY A 605 -19.72 18.05 14.63
CA GLY A 605 -19.36 17.40 13.36
C GLY A 605 -20.10 17.96 12.14
N GLU A 606 -21.28 18.57 12.34
CA GLU A 606 -22.06 19.20 11.26
C GLU A 606 -21.39 20.46 10.70
N ILE A 607 -20.39 21.03 11.39
CA ILE A 607 -19.65 22.19 10.87
C ILE A 607 -18.88 21.81 9.61
N HIS A 608 -18.27 20.61 9.58
CA HIS A 608 -17.46 20.15 8.45
C HIS A 608 -18.17 19.11 7.58
N LEU A 609 -18.99 18.25 8.20
CA LEU A 609 -19.59 17.08 7.56
C LEU A 609 -18.51 16.18 6.92
N ASP A 610 -17.45 15.92 7.68
CA ASP A 610 -16.39 15.01 7.27
C ASP A 610 -16.97 13.60 7.00
N PRO A 611 -16.45 12.86 6.00
CA PRO A 611 -16.86 11.49 5.77
C PRO A 611 -16.66 10.61 7.01
N VAL A 612 -17.65 9.76 7.29
CA VAL A 612 -17.64 8.84 8.44
C VAL A 612 -17.45 7.37 8.05
N GLU A 613 -17.54 7.08 6.76
CA GLU A 613 -17.31 5.75 6.21
C GLU A 613 -15.92 5.67 5.55
N PRO A 614 -15.18 4.56 5.72
CA PRO A 614 -13.92 4.34 5.01
C PRO A 614 -14.08 4.47 3.48
N MET A 615 -13.09 5.07 2.83
CA MET A 615 -13.11 5.30 1.38
C MET A 615 -11.70 5.34 0.79
N PRO A 616 -11.53 5.09 -0.51
CA PRO A 616 -10.22 5.20 -1.16
C PRO A 616 -9.94 6.68 -1.47
N TYR A 617 -8.83 7.22 -0.96
CA TYR A 617 -8.46 8.61 -1.20
C TYR A 617 -6.95 8.84 -1.23
N PHE A 618 -6.60 10.03 -1.71
CA PHE A 618 -5.27 10.62 -1.63
C PHE A 618 -5.41 12.02 -1.04
N ASP A 619 -4.44 12.44 -0.25
CA ASP A 619 -4.45 13.73 0.43
C ASP A 619 -3.09 14.43 0.32
N ARG A 620 -3.11 15.74 0.54
CA ARG A 620 -1.92 16.58 0.60
C ARG A 620 -2.23 17.83 1.40
N SER A 621 -1.29 18.30 2.22
CA SER A 621 -1.49 19.51 3.01
C SER A 621 -0.36 20.51 2.85
N LEU A 622 -0.65 21.76 3.17
CA LEU A 622 0.37 22.80 3.23
C LEU A 622 -0.05 23.82 4.29
N ALA A 623 0.88 24.25 5.12
CA ALA A 623 0.64 25.36 6.03
C ALA A 623 1.05 26.67 5.36
N LEU A 624 0.30 27.75 5.59
CA LEU A 624 0.58 29.05 4.98
C LEU A 624 0.92 30.08 6.04
N ARG A 625 1.99 30.86 5.80
CA ARG A 625 2.41 31.96 6.68
C ARG A 625 1.48 33.17 6.58
N GLU A 626 0.77 33.30 5.46
CA GLU A 626 -0.15 34.38 5.16
C GLU A 626 -1.12 33.98 4.03
N PHE A 627 -2.23 34.70 3.89
CA PHE A 627 -3.20 34.50 2.82
C PHE A 627 -3.67 35.84 2.22
N PRO A 628 -2.80 36.54 1.47
CA PRO A 628 -3.12 37.82 0.85
C PRO A 628 -4.03 37.66 -0.37
N GLU A 629 -4.49 38.77 -0.94
CA GLU A 629 -5.32 38.80 -2.15
C GLU A 629 -4.73 37.96 -3.31
N LYS A 630 -3.40 38.03 -3.52
CA LYS A 630 -2.73 37.21 -4.55
C LYS A 630 -2.84 35.70 -4.30
N ALA A 631 -2.84 35.27 -3.03
CA ALA A 631 -3.03 33.86 -2.69
C ALA A 631 -4.49 33.44 -2.94
N ALA A 632 -5.45 34.32 -2.66
CA ALA A 632 -6.85 34.09 -2.97
C ALA A 632 -7.10 33.99 -4.49
N GLN A 633 -6.48 34.87 -5.29
CA GLN A 633 -6.54 34.81 -6.75
C GLN A 633 -5.95 33.49 -7.29
N ALA A 634 -4.77 33.10 -6.81
CA ALA A 634 -4.16 31.81 -7.17
C ALA A 634 -5.07 30.64 -6.79
N LEU A 635 -5.70 30.67 -5.62
CA LEU A 635 -6.64 29.63 -5.22
C LEU A 635 -7.84 29.54 -6.19
N VAL A 636 -8.43 30.67 -6.59
CA VAL A 636 -9.52 30.70 -7.58
C VAL A 636 -9.08 30.07 -8.91
N GLU A 637 -7.87 30.38 -9.39
CA GLU A 637 -7.33 29.79 -10.62
C GLU A 637 -7.13 28.28 -10.49
N LEU A 638 -6.69 27.81 -9.32
CA LEU A 638 -6.35 26.41 -9.09
C LEU A 638 -7.56 25.51 -8.91
N VAL A 639 -8.62 25.98 -8.22
CA VAL A 639 -9.77 25.14 -7.85
C VAL A 639 -11.13 25.66 -8.31
N GLY A 640 -11.21 26.88 -8.85
CA GLY A 640 -12.44 27.54 -9.27
C GLY A 640 -13.05 27.01 -10.58
N PRO A 641 -14.09 27.68 -11.10
CA PRO A 641 -14.76 27.32 -12.35
C PRO A 641 -13.78 27.27 -13.52
N GLY A 642 -13.85 26.22 -14.34
CA GLY A 642 -12.99 26.06 -15.51
C GLY A 642 -11.52 25.71 -15.22
N SER A 643 -11.11 25.58 -13.95
CA SER A 643 -9.74 25.22 -13.55
C SER A 643 -9.30 23.81 -13.96
N GLY A 644 -10.25 22.95 -14.34
CA GLY A 644 -10.01 21.51 -14.57
C GLY A 644 -9.67 20.73 -13.30
N CYS A 645 -9.76 21.34 -12.11
CA CYS A 645 -9.53 20.65 -10.84
C CYS A 645 -10.55 19.51 -10.64
N ARG A 646 -10.06 18.35 -10.20
CA ARG A 646 -10.84 17.13 -9.95
C ARG A 646 -10.89 16.74 -8.47
N LEU A 647 -10.32 17.56 -7.58
CA LEU A 647 -10.34 17.27 -6.14
C LEU A 647 -11.78 17.26 -5.64
N ALA A 648 -12.08 16.28 -4.79
CA ALA A 648 -13.38 16.14 -4.13
C ALA A 648 -13.57 17.28 -3.12
N ASN A 649 -12.51 17.63 -2.39
CA ASN A 649 -12.48 18.78 -1.49
C ASN A 649 -11.09 19.43 -1.51
N PHE A 650 -11.06 20.75 -1.56
CA PHE A 650 -9.93 21.55 -1.14
C PHE A 650 -10.41 22.46 -0.02
N GLU A 651 -9.68 22.57 1.08
CA GLU A 651 -10.05 23.49 2.15
C GLU A 651 -8.89 24.33 2.67
N ILE A 652 -9.24 25.51 3.19
CA ILE A 652 -8.37 26.38 3.97
C ILE A 652 -8.99 26.61 5.34
N ARG A 653 -8.25 26.31 6.40
CA ARG A 653 -8.64 26.55 7.79
C ARG A 653 -7.92 27.78 8.32
N ALA A 654 -8.69 28.71 8.88
CA ALA A 654 -8.13 29.84 9.61
C ALA A 654 -7.80 29.43 11.04
N LEU A 655 -6.53 29.54 11.39
CA LEU A 655 -6.03 29.31 12.74
C LEU A 655 -6.00 30.64 13.50
N GLY A 656 -5.10 30.75 14.48
CA GLY A 656 -4.90 31.95 15.26
C GLY A 656 -5.53 31.91 16.66
N GLY A 657 -5.50 33.05 17.35
CA GLY A 657 -6.04 33.16 18.71
C GLY A 657 -5.23 32.30 19.67
N ALA A 658 -5.89 31.45 20.45
CA ALA A 658 -5.22 30.55 21.39
C ALA A 658 -4.27 29.55 20.71
N LEU A 659 -4.49 29.21 19.44
CA LEU A 659 -3.59 28.34 18.67
C LEU A 659 -2.21 28.98 18.42
N ASP A 660 -2.10 30.32 18.48
CA ASP A 660 -0.82 31.02 18.28
C ASP A 660 0.06 31.02 19.53
N ARG A 661 -0.54 30.82 20.70
CA ARG A 661 0.11 31.06 21.99
C ARG A 661 0.75 29.79 22.51
N GLU A 662 1.91 29.90 23.16
CA GLU A 662 2.44 28.80 23.95
C GLU A 662 1.56 28.57 25.19
N PRO A 663 1.24 27.31 25.53
CA PRO A 663 0.41 26.97 26.67
C PRO A 663 1.25 27.09 27.95
N PRO A 664 0.60 27.18 29.13
CA PRO A 664 1.32 27.21 30.41
C PRO A 664 2.24 25.98 30.61
N VAL A 665 1.82 24.82 30.11
CA VAL A 665 2.61 23.59 30.09
C VAL A 665 3.03 23.31 28.65
N ALA A 666 4.31 23.52 28.36
CA ALA A 666 4.85 23.39 27.00
C ALA A 666 4.62 21.99 26.40
N ASN A 667 4.44 21.95 25.08
CA ASN A 667 4.34 20.72 24.28
C ASN A 667 5.04 20.89 22.91
N ALA A 668 5.10 19.82 22.12
CA ALA A 668 5.83 19.74 20.85
C ALA A 668 4.99 20.09 19.61
N VAL A 669 3.81 20.69 19.76
CA VAL A 669 2.94 21.05 18.63
C VAL A 669 3.65 22.06 17.70
N SER A 670 3.79 21.70 16.42
CA SER A 670 4.58 22.44 15.42
C SER A 670 3.88 23.69 14.85
N MET A 671 2.55 23.73 14.95
CA MET A 671 1.69 24.70 14.23
C MET A 671 1.47 26.03 14.95
N ARG A 672 2.09 26.25 16.11
CA ARG A 672 1.94 27.52 16.83
C ARG A 672 2.46 28.71 16.03
N GLY A 673 1.64 29.76 15.99
CA GLY A 673 1.90 31.00 15.27
C GLY A 673 1.74 30.90 13.75
N ILE A 674 1.26 29.75 13.23
CA ILE A 674 0.97 29.59 11.81
C ILE A 674 -0.51 29.89 11.57
N PRO A 675 -0.86 30.88 10.74
CA PRO A 675 -2.23 31.39 10.66
C PRO A 675 -3.18 30.55 9.80
N PHE A 676 -2.66 29.68 8.91
CA PHE A 676 -3.51 28.87 8.03
C PHE A 676 -2.92 27.48 7.78
N VAL A 677 -3.82 26.54 7.53
CA VAL A 677 -3.50 25.23 6.95
C VAL A 677 -4.48 24.94 5.82
N VAL A 678 -3.97 24.41 4.71
CA VAL A 678 -4.77 23.90 3.60
C VAL A 678 -4.68 22.38 3.53
N PHE A 679 -5.78 21.75 3.10
CA PHE A 679 -5.89 20.31 2.96
C PHE A 679 -6.63 19.98 1.67
N GLY A 680 -5.95 19.27 0.77
CA GLY A 680 -6.50 18.73 -0.46
C GLY A 680 -6.88 17.27 -0.27
N PHE A 681 -8.04 16.88 -0.80
CA PHE A 681 -8.60 15.54 -0.66
C PHE A 681 -9.20 15.09 -2.00
N ALA A 682 -8.68 13.98 -2.51
CA ALA A 682 -9.09 13.38 -3.78
C ALA A 682 -9.62 11.96 -3.54
N VAL A 683 -10.84 11.66 -3.98
CA VAL A 683 -11.45 10.33 -3.83
C VAL A 683 -11.17 9.50 -5.09
N GLY A 684 -10.67 8.28 -4.91
CA GLY A 684 -10.43 7.31 -5.98
C GLY A 684 -9.46 6.21 -5.59
N GLY A 685 -9.56 5.09 -6.31
CA GLY A 685 -8.69 3.92 -6.12
C GLY A 685 -7.32 4.07 -6.77
N ASP A 686 -6.50 3.03 -6.60
CA ASP A 686 -5.13 2.97 -7.11
C ASP A 686 -5.04 3.08 -8.65
N ASP A 687 -6.10 2.71 -9.37
CA ASP A 687 -6.21 2.83 -10.83
C ASP A 687 -6.05 4.28 -11.33
N ARG A 688 -6.25 5.26 -10.45
CA ARG A 688 -6.09 6.70 -10.76
C ARG A 688 -5.05 7.40 -9.87
N ALA A 689 -4.23 6.67 -9.13
CA ALA A 689 -3.35 7.24 -8.11
C ALA A 689 -2.47 8.38 -8.66
N ASP A 690 -1.79 8.15 -9.79
CA ASP A 690 -0.87 9.13 -10.38
C ASP A 690 -1.58 10.42 -10.82
N ASP A 691 -2.78 10.27 -11.37
CA ASP A 691 -3.63 11.38 -11.81
C ASP A 691 -4.09 12.24 -10.63
N LEU A 692 -4.54 11.59 -9.55
CA LEU A 692 -5.04 12.27 -8.35
C LEU A 692 -3.89 12.93 -7.56
N ARG A 693 -2.74 12.26 -7.43
CA ARG A 693 -1.53 12.84 -6.83
C ARG A 693 -1.04 14.06 -7.60
N ARG A 694 -1.06 14.01 -8.93
CA ARG A 694 -0.67 15.15 -9.78
C ARG A 694 -1.60 16.33 -9.58
N ASP A 695 -2.91 16.11 -9.50
CA ASP A 695 -3.87 17.18 -9.22
C ASP A 695 -3.72 17.76 -7.81
N LEU A 696 -3.47 16.92 -6.80
CA LEU A 696 -3.18 17.36 -5.44
C LEU A 696 -1.92 18.22 -5.39
N ALA A 697 -0.83 17.76 -6.01
CA ALA A 697 0.42 18.53 -6.09
C ALA A 697 0.20 19.86 -6.80
N ARG A 698 -0.46 19.86 -7.97
CA ARG A 698 -0.75 21.10 -8.72
C ARG A 698 -1.52 22.11 -7.87
N VAL A 699 -2.56 21.66 -7.16
CA VAL A 699 -3.43 22.55 -6.38
C VAL A 699 -2.76 23.00 -5.08
N VAL A 700 -2.21 22.09 -4.29
CA VAL A 700 -1.66 22.41 -2.97
C VAL A 700 -0.30 23.12 -3.10
N ASP A 701 0.59 22.63 -3.96
CA ASP A 701 1.91 23.24 -4.17
C ASP A 701 1.81 24.54 -4.98
N GLY A 702 0.69 24.77 -5.69
CA GLY A 702 0.39 26.06 -6.31
C GLY A 702 0.34 27.23 -5.30
N LEU A 703 0.18 26.93 -4.01
CA LEU A 703 0.22 27.90 -2.91
C LEU A 703 1.58 28.00 -2.21
N ALA A 704 2.60 27.27 -2.67
CA ALA A 704 3.95 27.28 -2.12
C ALA A 704 4.59 28.68 -1.94
N PRO A 705 4.31 29.72 -2.76
CA PRO A 705 4.84 31.07 -2.53
C PRO A 705 4.50 31.67 -1.16
N TRP A 706 3.42 31.19 -0.52
CA TRP A 706 2.96 31.62 0.79
C TRP A 706 3.13 30.54 1.87
N ALA A 707 3.87 29.45 1.56
CA ALA A 707 4.13 28.39 2.50
C ALA A 707 4.77 28.91 3.80
N ALA A 708 4.37 28.30 4.91
CA ALA A 708 5.08 28.39 6.18
C ALA A 708 6.33 27.49 6.16
N ASP A 709 7.17 27.65 7.18
CA ASP A 709 8.40 26.89 7.39
C ASP A 709 8.18 25.56 8.14
N ARG A 710 6.93 25.26 8.50
CA ARG A 710 6.49 24.09 9.28
C ARG A 710 5.13 23.60 8.80
N GLY A 711 4.72 22.40 9.22
CA GLY A 711 3.47 21.77 8.79
C GLY A 711 2.66 21.17 9.94
N MET A 712 1.46 20.68 9.62
CA MET A 712 0.56 20.04 10.58
C MET A 712 0.69 18.52 10.50
N VAL A 713 1.29 17.91 11.54
CA VAL A 713 1.55 16.45 11.60
C VAL A 713 0.26 15.60 11.46
N ASN A 714 -0.90 16.13 11.85
CA ASN A 714 -2.19 15.45 11.69
C ASN A 714 -2.72 15.41 10.24
N PHE A 715 -2.14 16.16 9.32
CA PHE A 715 -2.54 16.24 7.91
C PHE A 715 -1.42 15.83 6.94
N LEU A 716 -0.35 15.22 7.44
CA LEU A 716 0.66 14.63 6.58
C LEU A 716 0.09 13.36 5.94
N SER A 717 0.17 13.32 4.62
CA SER A 717 -0.14 12.12 3.85
C SER A 717 0.92 11.03 4.07
N PRO A 718 0.61 9.76 3.76
CA PRO A 718 1.60 8.68 3.80
C PRO A 718 2.84 8.98 2.94
N ASP A 719 2.65 9.58 1.76
CA ASP A 719 3.74 9.94 0.84
C ASP A 719 4.66 11.00 1.46
N GLU A 720 4.10 12.00 2.16
CA GLU A 720 4.86 13.03 2.88
C GLU A 720 5.57 12.48 4.12
N ALA A 721 4.98 11.48 4.79
CA ALA A 721 5.52 10.87 5.99
C ALA A 721 6.67 9.88 5.71
N ALA A 722 6.81 9.39 4.48
CA ALA A 722 7.88 8.49 4.06
C ALA A 722 9.25 9.20 3.95
N ASP A 723 9.27 10.50 3.69
CA ASP A 723 10.48 11.31 3.62
C ASP A 723 10.91 11.79 5.01
N THR A 724 12.09 11.35 5.46
CA THR A 724 12.62 11.75 6.78
C THR A 724 12.94 13.26 6.84
N ASP A 725 13.44 13.84 5.75
CA ASP A 725 13.75 15.28 5.72
C ASP A 725 12.45 16.09 5.68
N GLY A 726 11.44 15.60 4.96
CA GLY A 726 10.06 16.08 4.99
C GLY A 726 9.48 16.11 6.41
N VAL A 727 9.55 15.00 7.15
CA VAL A 727 9.09 14.94 8.55
C VAL A 727 9.85 15.93 9.43
N ARG A 728 11.17 16.10 9.24
CA ARG A 728 11.94 17.11 9.98
C ARG A 728 11.46 18.53 9.71
N ALA A 729 11.18 18.87 8.45
CA ALA A 729 10.68 20.19 8.07
C ALA A 729 9.34 20.52 8.75
N VAL A 730 8.48 19.53 8.98
CA VAL A 730 7.17 19.73 9.61
C VAL A 730 7.30 20.29 11.02
N TYR A 731 8.26 19.81 11.81
CA TYR A 731 8.49 20.29 13.18
C TYR A 731 9.35 21.56 13.23
N GLY A 732 10.19 21.77 12.23
CA GLY A 732 11.30 22.72 12.26
C GLY A 732 12.50 22.17 13.06
N PRO A 733 13.71 22.72 12.84
CA PRO A 733 14.95 22.11 13.31
C PRO A 733 15.02 21.99 14.84
N GLU A 734 14.72 23.07 15.59
CA GLU A 734 14.83 23.07 17.05
C GLU A 734 13.91 22.05 17.73
N ARG A 735 12.63 21.97 17.30
CA ARG A 735 11.67 21.02 17.86
C ARG A 735 12.03 19.59 17.47
N TYR A 736 12.43 19.36 16.21
CA TYR A 736 12.84 18.03 15.77
C TYR A 736 14.06 17.53 16.54
N ASP A 737 15.08 18.37 16.71
CA ASP A 737 16.31 17.99 17.40
C ASP A 737 16.02 17.65 18.88
N ARG A 738 15.12 18.41 19.53
CA ARG A 738 14.65 18.06 20.89
C ARG A 738 13.85 16.75 20.92
N LEU A 739 12.95 16.51 19.95
CA LEU A 739 12.24 15.24 19.85
C LEU A 739 13.21 14.07 19.64
N ALA A 740 14.24 14.24 18.82
CA ALA A 740 15.27 13.24 18.54
C ALA A 740 16.12 12.91 19.78
N GLU A 741 16.42 13.91 20.60
CA GLU A 741 17.08 13.74 21.89
C GLU A 741 16.22 12.92 22.86
N VAL A 742 14.93 13.25 22.99
CA VAL A 742 13.99 12.47 23.81
C VAL A 742 13.84 11.06 23.27
N LYS A 743 13.76 10.89 21.93
CA LYS A 743 13.68 9.57 21.28
C LYS A 743 14.90 8.73 21.62
N ARG A 744 16.12 9.28 21.58
CA ARG A 744 17.34 8.57 21.98
C ARG A 744 17.27 8.02 23.41
N ARG A 745 16.63 8.74 24.32
CA ARG A 745 16.47 8.30 25.72
C ARG A 745 15.43 7.19 25.90
N TYR A 746 14.28 7.29 25.24
CA TYR A 746 13.14 6.38 25.49
C TYR A 746 12.98 5.26 24.45
N ASP A 747 13.57 5.41 23.27
CA ASP A 747 13.55 4.44 22.17
C ASP A 747 14.84 4.54 21.32
N PRO A 748 16.02 4.25 21.90
CA PRO A 748 17.31 4.32 21.17
C PRO A 748 17.40 3.37 19.98
N ALA A 749 16.66 2.26 20.01
CA ALA A 749 16.62 1.27 18.94
C ALA A 749 15.63 1.64 17.81
N ASN A 750 14.90 2.75 17.98
CA ASN A 750 13.88 3.20 17.04
C ASN A 750 12.86 2.08 16.71
N LEU A 751 12.35 1.41 17.75
CA LEU A 751 11.33 0.37 17.61
C LEU A 751 10.01 0.99 17.11
N PHE A 752 9.60 2.13 17.66
CA PHE A 752 8.39 2.83 17.23
C PHE A 752 8.66 3.69 15.99
N ARG A 753 8.76 3.06 14.82
CA ARG A 753 9.16 3.73 13.56
C ARG A 753 8.12 3.74 12.44
N HIS A 754 7.00 3.03 12.60
CA HIS A 754 5.89 3.05 11.64
C HIS A 754 4.90 4.18 11.96
N ASN A 755 5.41 5.41 11.94
CA ASN A 755 4.69 6.65 12.23
C ASN A 755 5.43 7.82 11.54
N HIS A 756 5.04 9.07 11.82
CA HIS A 756 5.76 10.27 11.38
C HIS A 756 7.12 10.34 12.12
N ASN A 757 8.06 9.53 11.65
CA ASN A 757 9.15 9.04 12.48
C ASN A 757 10.19 10.13 12.78
N VAL A 758 10.46 10.30 14.07
CA VAL A 758 11.60 11.05 14.58
C VAL A 758 12.71 10.06 14.85
N ARG A 759 13.84 10.21 14.15
CA ARG A 759 15.01 9.34 14.39
C ARG A 759 15.70 9.75 15.69
N PRO A 760 16.19 8.79 16.50
CA PRO A 760 17.01 9.12 17.65
C PRO A 760 18.27 9.87 17.21
N ALA A 761 18.67 10.88 17.99
CA ALA A 761 19.78 11.80 17.71
C ALA A 761 21.17 11.16 17.75
#